data_AF-A0A1G5G178-F1
#
_entry.id   AF-A0A1G5G178-F1
#
_cell.length_a   1.000
_cell.length_b   1.000
_cell.length_c   1.000
_cell.angle_alpha   90.00
_cell.angle_beta   90.00
_cell.angle_gamma   90.00
#
_symmetry.space_group_name_H-M   'P 1'
#
loop_
_entity.id
_entity.type
_entity.pdbx_description
1 polymer ?
#
loop_
_entity_poly.entity_id
_entity_poly.type
_entity_poly.pdbx_seq_one_letter_code
_entity_poly.pdbx_strand_id
1 'polypeptide(L)'
;MMKVIDFIKYNKKILSIALMLSCLMVFLWISADSFSIGKTEQTVHEYTDWGSLSLKGYKLSGNDLVREKNRAYILIPAGDVADRMFIDADVHGELGISVQVYYQDTEGKYKTAVSLKKGLVGDKGVSIKLPRVSSTIKLVIDGNIDKTISLNKIIFYKSETVFNKQLVFFAGLAFLIMFFLLTPVLYWFVGKCHANDDYLFLIVVVGGALFILVNLLTSNYYWGSYFFANSKGAFMDHFSMLFAVKDGNPYCVDVIYPAMCFIILKIFDLFLPQSTQRLEMSSELREDSVAVSTFLFFILFCVVAIFLLLKIGIGNRFRDSKIALLVFTGPLLYAIQRGNIIVLAFCLVLVYFNYYDSDDKKMRYLAYVSLALAASIKVYPAVFGFMTVRKKRYKEAIGMAVVGFMVFAIPFFAYGGMSAVVAFIDGMARANESMTAQGLGSNISLDNIRRFINVMLGVNIPSSTIALIVINLLLIVFALKTKRDWNAWFLLAVVCAWYPVFSYTYVLLMFYPAILAAIKGEDSLSKFDYILLGVLITPIALPYIPLGDAYVDSDNLQMGLSYSGIIVNVVIVYWVIRIVAETILGSGVCSLSGDRVDRKAVICRRIITVILIATSVTFLVFGHIRPYNKSYSFAGDGTSKHPYEISSVDDFKYLVEVVNKGEHFSGAYFVQTADIKFDGVTSIDPIGWDKEDSRFSGVYDGKGHSIINYYSLSPDDQNMGVFGVLDGAVYNLNLKNCSIAGNIVGGVAYEVTPNGKIENCYINGIITGYQVGGVAAVNYGTIENCVAFVNIDATDVFAIAENLEEGDSVNSYSNNNKWNGALNLDTIAKINSHVERSNSSLLKKLVLCNWNSSADYFMVVDAGE
;
A
#
# COMPACT_ATOMS: atom_id res chain seq x y z
N MET A 1 -7.82 23.64 -21.11
CA MET A 1 -8.64 22.58 -21.74
C MET A 1 -9.46 23.07 -22.94
N MET A 2 -10.39 24.04 -22.84
CA MET A 2 -11.09 24.59 -24.03
C MET A 2 -10.15 25.22 -25.07
N LYS A 3 -9.20 26.06 -24.63
CA LYS A 3 -8.13 26.59 -25.51
C LYS A 3 -7.25 25.50 -26.12
N VAL A 4 -7.12 24.33 -25.49
CA VAL A 4 -6.37 23.19 -26.02
C VAL A 4 -7.18 22.48 -27.10
N ILE A 5 -8.48 22.30 -26.88
CA ILE A 5 -9.42 21.76 -27.87
C ILE A 5 -9.50 22.67 -29.10
N ASP A 6 -9.59 23.98 -28.91
CA ASP A 6 -9.60 24.97 -30.00
C ASP A 6 -8.22 25.06 -30.69
N PHE A 7 -7.12 25.00 -29.92
CA PHE A 7 -5.76 24.95 -30.45
C PHE A 7 -5.53 23.71 -31.33
N ILE A 8 -6.02 22.53 -30.91
CA ILE A 8 -5.98 21.29 -31.69
C ILE A 8 -6.81 21.41 -32.97
N LYS A 9 -7.96 22.09 -32.90
CA LYS A 9 -8.86 22.29 -34.04
C LYS A 9 -8.26 23.18 -35.14
N TYR A 10 -7.55 24.24 -34.74
CA TYR A 10 -7.02 25.27 -35.65
C TYR A 10 -5.56 25.09 -36.05
N ASN A 11 -4.74 24.38 -35.27
CA ASN A 11 -3.30 24.28 -35.51
C ASN A 11 -2.86 22.89 -35.95
N LYS A 12 -3.56 22.31 -36.93
CA LYS A 12 -3.24 20.98 -37.50
C LYS A 12 -1.76 20.85 -37.87
N LYS A 13 -1.16 21.87 -38.50
CA LYS A 13 0.27 21.87 -38.86
C LYS A 13 1.21 21.92 -37.65
N ILE A 14 0.86 22.67 -36.60
CA ILE A 14 1.70 22.77 -35.38
C ILE A 14 1.61 21.46 -34.59
N LEU A 15 0.44 20.84 -34.51
CA LEU A 15 0.27 19.54 -33.89
C LEU A 15 1.03 18.46 -34.69
N SER A 16 1.00 18.50 -36.01
CA SER A 16 1.81 17.60 -36.86
C SER A 16 3.32 17.83 -36.71
N ILE A 17 3.78 19.09 -36.56
CA ILE A 17 5.19 19.42 -36.32
C ILE A 17 5.62 19.01 -34.90
N ALA A 18 4.79 19.24 -33.89
CA ALA A 18 5.03 18.76 -32.53
C ALA A 18 5.02 17.23 -32.46
N LEU A 19 4.18 16.55 -33.26
CA LEU A 19 4.17 15.10 -33.41
C LEU A 19 5.44 14.61 -34.11
N MET A 20 5.90 15.31 -35.15
CA MET A 20 7.15 14.99 -35.85
C MET A 20 8.37 15.19 -34.95
N LEU A 21 8.38 16.25 -34.13
CA LEU A 21 9.41 16.51 -33.12
C LEU A 21 9.34 15.53 -31.95
N SER A 22 8.15 15.10 -31.53
CA SER A 22 7.97 14.08 -30.49
C SER A 22 8.39 12.69 -31.00
N CYS A 23 8.08 12.36 -32.26
CA CYS A 23 8.58 11.16 -32.93
C CYS A 23 10.10 11.21 -33.09
N LEU A 24 10.68 12.36 -33.44
CA LEU A 24 12.13 12.56 -33.51
C LEU A 24 12.77 12.44 -32.12
N MET A 25 12.16 12.99 -31.08
CA MET A 25 12.64 12.85 -29.69
C MET A 25 12.54 11.40 -29.23
N VAL A 26 11.43 10.70 -29.46
CA VAL A 26 11.29 9.27 -29.15
C VAL A 26 12.30 8.43 -29.95
N PHE A 27 12.57 8.77 -31.21
CA PHE A 27 13.60 8.10 -32.02
C PHE A 27 15.02 8.35 -31.49
N LEU A 28 15.32 9.58 -31.08
CA LEU A 28 16.58 9.96 -30.43
C LEU A 28 16.72 9.32 -29.04
N TRP A 29 15.61 9.10 -28.34
CA TRP A 29 15.55 8.46 -27.03
C TRP A 29 15.71 6.93 -27.12
N ILE A 30 15.12 6.31 -28.15
CA ILE A 30 15.32 4.90 -28.50
C ILE A 30 16.77 4.61 -28.91
N SER A 31 17.48 5.59 -29.50
CA SER A 31 18.90 5.48 -29.82
C SER A 31 19.85 5.71 -28.63
N ALA A 32 19.34 6.04 -27.44
CA ALA A 32 20.15 6.43 -26.27
C ALA A 32 20.35 5.32 -25.21
N ASP A 33 20.13 4.04 -25.56
CA ASP A 33 20.46 2.82 -24.78
C ASP A 33 20.01 2.76 -23.30
N SER A 34 19.03 3.56 -22.88
CA SER A 34 18.64 3.69 -21.47
C SER A 34 17.18 3.35 -21.21
N PHE A 35 16.74 2.11 -21.53
CA PHE A 35 15.52 1.53 -20.94
C PHE A 35 15.42 0.01 -21.10
N SER A 36 14.90 -0.73 -20.08
CA SER A 36 14.71 -2.19 -20.11
C SER A 36 13.33 -2.61 -19.59
N ILE A 37 12.63 -3.50 -20.31
CA ILE A 37 11.32 -4.07 -19.89
C ILE A 37 11.23 -5.56 -20.29
N GLY A 38 11.12 -6.45 -19.29
CA GLY A 38 10.67 -7.85 -19.44
C GLY A 38 11.79 -8.92 -19.44
N LYS A 39 11.51 -10.06 -18.79
CA LYS A 39 12.37 -11.27 -18.77
C LYS A 39 11.63 -12.43 -19.45
N THR A 40 12.32 -13.19 -20.30
CA THR A 40 11.84 -14.47 -20.84
C THR A 40 12.75 -15.60 -20.37
N GLU A 41 12.19 -16.78 -20.11
CA GLU A 41 12.91 -17.94 -19.57
C GLU A 41 13.14 -18.98 -20.67
N GLN A 42 14.39 -19.38 -20.86
CA GLN A 42 14.78 -20.46 -21.79
C GLN A 42 15.30 -21.66 -21.00
N THR A 43 14.87 -22.88 -21.35
CA THR A 43 15.45 -24.12 -20.80
C THR A 43 16.88 -24.28 -21.32
N VAL A 44 17.85 -24.34 -20.41
CA VAL A 44 19.29 -24.48 -20.71
C VAL A 44 19.69 -25.95 -20.72
N HIS A 45 19.17 -26.74 -19.78
CA HIS A 45 19.53 -28.15 -19.64
C HIS A 45 18.44 -28.94 -18.90
N GLU A 46 18.27 -30.22 -19.22
CA GLU A 46 17.28 -31.10 -18.61
C GLU A 46 17.89 -32.47 -18.33
N TYR A 47 17.79 -32.93 -17.08
CA TYR A 47 18.24 -34.22 -16.61
C TYR A 47 17.03 -35.11 -16.35
N THR A 48 16.88 -36.15 -17.17
CA THR A 48 15.87 -37.22 -17.03
C THR A 48 16.51 -38.60 -16.92
N ASP A 49 17.81 -38.72 -17.22
CA ASP A 49 18.63 -39.93 -17.09
C ASP A 49 19.78 -39.69 -16.11
N TRP A 50 19.79 -40.46 -15.02
CA TRP A 50 20.61 -40.21 -13.83
C TRP A 50 22.06 -40.70 -13.97
N GLY A 51 22.43 -41.36 -15.07
CA GLY A 51 23.75 -41.95 -15.26
C GLY A 51 24.93 -40.97 -15.31
N SER A 52 24.66 -39.67 -15.51
CA SER A 52 25.68 -38.59 -15.56
C SER A 52 25.87 -37.85 -14.24
N LEU A 53 25.10 -38.18 -13.20
CA LEU A 53 25.14 -37.51 -11.90
C LEU A 53 25.99 -38.31 -10.92
N SER A 54 26.79 -37.61 -10.10
CA SER A 54 27.67 -38.27 -9.12
C SER A 54 27.08 -38.20 -7.71
N LEU A 55 27.05 -39.34 -7.02
CA LEU A 55 26.58 -39.48 -5.64
C LEU A 55 27.72 -39.90 -4.72
N LYS A 56 27.85 -39.22 -3.58
CA LYS A 56 28.72 -39.68 -2.48
C LYS A 56 27.86 -40.39 -1.44
N GLY A 57 28.08 -41.70 -1.28
CA GLY A 57 27.47 -42.53 -0.23
C GLY A 57 26.32 -43.47 -0.64
N TYR A 58 26.02 -43.63 -1.94
CA TYR A 58 24.86 -44.40 -2.42
C TYR A 58 25.18 -45.14 -3.75
N LYS A 59 24.38 -46.15 -4.11
CA LYS A 59 24.36 -46.82 -5.44
C LYS A 59 23.09 -46.43 -6.19
N LEU A 60 23.21 -45.85 -7.38
CA LEU A 60 22.09 -45.64 -8.31
C LEU A 60 21.85 -46.93 -9.09
N SER A 61 20.71 -47.59 -8.90
CA SER A 61 20.21 -48.58 -9.86
C SER A 61 18.73 -48.37 -10.06
N GLY A 62 18.34 -47.98 -11.28
CA GLY A 62 16.95 -47.99 -11.77
C GLY A 62 15.92 -47.47 -10.78
N ASN A 63 15.75 -46.15 -10.73
CA ASN A 63 14.68 -45.39 -10.05
C ASN A 63 14.61 -45.39 -8.51
N ASP A 64 15.41 -46.18 -7.80
CA ASP A 64 15.36 -46.21 -6.34
C ASP A 64 16.71 -45.81 -5.69
N LEU A 65 16.70 -44.73 -4.88
CA LEU A 65 17.81 -44.34 -4.02
C LEU A 65 17.85 -45.25 -2.78
N VAL A 66 18.91 -46.07 -2.60
CA VAL A 66 19.05 -46.99 -1.44
C VAL A 66 20.21 -46.61 -0.51
N ARG A 67 19.91 -46.60 0.80
CA ARG A 67 20.51 -45.87 1.94
C ARG A 67 21.82 -46.41 2.54
N GLU A 68 22.64 -45.47 3.05
CA GLU A 68 23.33 -45.57 4.37
C GLU A 68 23.07 -44.27 5.19
N LYS A 69 22.35 -44.37 6.34
CA LYS A 69 22.04 -43.28 7.32
C LYS A 69 21.08 -42.15 6.83
N ASN A 70 20.97 -41.05 7.57
CA ASN A 70 19.86 -40.08 7.48
C ASN A 70 19.99 -38.98 6.39
N ARG A 71 20.99 -39.01 5.49
CA ARG A 71 21.22 -37.90 4.52
C ARG A 71 21.73 -38.39 3.16
N ALA A 72 21.09 -37.94 2.08
CA ALA A 72 21.54 -38.17 0.70
C ALA A 72 22.00 -36.86 0.03
N TYR A 73 22.99 -36.97 -0.87
CA TYR A 73 23.52 -35.81 -1.61
C TYR A 73 23.76 -36.15 -3.08
N ILE A 74 23.24 -35.32 -3.99
CA ILE A 74 23.42 -35.45 -5.44
C ILE A 74 24.20 -34.23 -5.96
N LEU A 75 25.27 -34.48 -6.71
CA LEU A 75 26.01 -33.42 -7.40
C LEU A 75 25.56 -33.36 -8.86
N ILE A 76 25.07 -32.19 -9.25
CA ILE A 76 24.47 -31.88 -10.54
C ILE A 76 25.35 -30.84 -11.24
N PRO A 77 25.97 -31.15 -12.38
CA PRO A 77 26.65 -30.15 -13.19
C PRO A 77 25.60 -29.15 -13.68
N ALA A 78 25.77 -27.86 -13.37
CA ALA A 78 24.77 -26.86 -13.73
C ALA A 78 25.05 -26.24 -15.11
N GLY A 79 26.33 -26.25 -15.54
CA GLY A 79 26.81 -25.47 -16.68
C GLY A 79 26.73 -23.96 -16.41
N ASP A 80 27.55 -23.16 -17.10
CA ASP A 80 27.87 -21.78 -16.70
C ASP A 80 26.74 -20.73 -16.83
N VAL A 81 25.46 -21.10 -16.96
CA VAL A 81 24.47 -20.13 -17.45
C VAL A 81 23.03 -20.20 -16.94
N ALA A 82 22.69 -21.07 -15.99
CA ALA A 82 21.33 -21.13 -15.44
C ALA A 82 21.13 -20.18 -14.25
N ASP A 83 20.01 -19.45 -14.22
CA ASP A 83 19.61 -18.59 -13.09
C ASP A 83 18.35 -19.06 -12.37
N ARG A 84 17.82 -20.21 -12.79
CA ARG A 84 16.75 -20.94 -12.10
C ARG A 84 16.84 -22.43 -12.38
N MET A 85 16.40 -23.25 -11.44
CA MET A 85 16.29 -24.70 -11.50
C MET A 85 14.86 -25.12 -11.17
N PHE A 86 14.41 -26.25 -11.69
CA PHE A 86 13.16 -26.89 -11.34
C PHE A 86 13.41 -28.37 -11.08
N ILE A 87 12.88 -28.89 -9.98
CA ILE A 87 13.07 -30.28 -9.54
C ILE A 87 11.71 -30.95 -9.48
N ASP A 88 11.51 -31.97 -10.28
CA ASP A 88 10.34 -32.85 -10.26
C ASP A 88 10.71 -34.14 -9.53
N ALA A 89 10.11 -34.35 -8.37
CA ALA A 89 10.34 -35.50 -7.51
C ALA A 89 9.00 -36.03 -7.00
N ASP A 90 8.82 -37.35 -7.04
CA ASP A 90 7.71 -38.04 -6.42
C ASP A 90 8.15 -38.61 -5.05
N VAL A 91 7.40 -38.26 -4.02
CA VAL A 91 7.63 -38.69 -2.65
C VAL A 91 6.38 -39.45 -2.22
N HIS A 92 6.43 -40.78 -2.30
CA HIS A 92 5.28 -41.62 -1.96
C HIS A 92 5.01 -41.63 -0.44
N GLY A 93 4.14 -40.72 0.01
CA GLY A 93 3.38 -40.82 1.26
C GLY A 93 4.10 -40.43 2.57
N GLU A 94 3.69 -39.25 3.08
CA GLU A 94 3.83 -38.68 4.44
C GLU A 94 5.16 -38.04 4.91
N LEU A 95 4.96 -37.05 5.80
CA LEU A 95 5.84 -35.95 6.23
C LEU A 95 7.23 -36.35 6.76
N GLY A 96 8.24 -35.52 6.44
CA GLY A 96 9.52 -35.52 7.15
C GLY A 96 10.79 -35.39 6.30
N ILE A 97 10.69 -35.08 5.01
CA ILE A 97 11.85 -34.88 4.12
C ILE A 97 12.06 -33.38 3.86
N SER A 98 13.29 -32.92 4.06
CA SER A 98 13.76 -31.58 3.72
C SER A 98 14.77 -31.64 2.58
N VAL A 99 14.62 -30.73 1.62
CA VAL A 99 15.54 -30.59 0.50
C VAL A 99 16.29 -29.28 0.66
N GLN A 100 17.62 -29.35 0.68
CA GLN A 100 18.51 -28.19 0.70
C GLN A 100 19.33 -28.18 -0.58
N VAL A 101 19.35 -27.03 -1.24
CA VAL A 101 20.11 -26.86 -2.48
C VAL A 101 21.29 -25.99 -2.18
N TYR A 102 22.48 -26.46 -2.56
CA TYR A 102 23.71 -25.71 -2.46
C TYR A 102 24.27 -25.49 -3.86
N TYR A 103 24.89 -24.34 -4.09
CA TYR A 103 25.64 -24.07 -5.31
C TYR A 103 27.10 -23.86 -4.94
N GLN A 104 27.98 -24.24 -5.85
CA GLN A 104 29.39 -24.01 -5.71
C GLN A 104 29.73 -22.61 -6.24
N ASP A 105 30.29 -21.75 -5.39
CA ASP A 105 30.76 -20.43 -5.79
C ASP A 105 32.08 -20.50 -6.58
N THR A 106 32.60 -19.35 -7.02
CA THR A 106 33.82 -19.24 -7.85
C THR A 106 35.09 -19.75 -7.14
N GLU A 107 35.06 -19.93 -5.82
CA GLU A 107 36.16 -20.49 -5.04
C GLU A 107 36.02 -22.01 -4.80
N GLY A 108 34.95 -22.63 -5.31
CA GLY A 108 34.71 -24.04 -5.10
C GLY A 108 33.99 -24.38 -3.79
N LYS A 109 33.46 -23.40 -3.04
CA LYS A 109 32.76 -23.63 -1.77
C LYS A 109 31.23 -23.70 -1.98
N TYR A 110 30.58 -24.62 -1.27
CA TYR A 110 29.13 -24.80 -1.36
C TYR A 110 28.40 -23.81 -0.45
N LYS A 111 27.62 -22.91 -1.04
CA LYS A 111 26.72 -21.98 -0.33
C LYS A 111 25.27 -22.45 -0.46
N THR A 112 24.49 -22.29 0.60
CA THR A 112 23.07 -22.68 0.61
C THR A 112 22.27 -21.70 -0.24
N ALA A 113 21.57 -22.20 -1.27
CA ALA A 113 20.65 -21.40 -2.07
C ALA A 113 19.26 -21.29 -1.40
N VAL A 114 18.71 -22.41 -0.93
CA VAL A 114 17.36 -22.50 -0.31
C VAL A 114 17.28 -23.73 0.61
N SER A 115 16.56 -23.63 1.73
CA SER A 115 16.12 -24.76 2.56
C SER A 115 14.59 -24.88 2.55
N LEU A 116 14.07 -25.99 2.04
CA LEU A 116 12.63 -26.25 2.02
C LEU A 116 12.25 -27.17 3.19
N LYS A 117 11.41 -26.68 4.10
CA LYS A 117 10.88 -27.42 5.26
C LYS A 117 9.34 -27.45 5.24
N LYS A 118 8.72 -28.12 4.25
CA LYS A 118 7.36 -28.71 4.35
C LYS A 118 6.94 -29.46 3.07
N GLY A 119 6.38 -30.65 3.29
CA GLY A 119 5.60 -31.52 2.38
C GLY A 119 5.67 -31.30 0.87
N LEU A 120 6.56 -32.02 0.19
CA LEU A 120 6.40 -32.40 -1.22
C LEU A 120 5.28 -33.44 -1.34
N VAL A 121 4.02 -33.04 -1.17
CA VAL A 121 2.87 -33.92 -1.45
C VAL A 121 1.86 -33.13 -2.27
N GLY A 122 1.72 -33.50 -3.55
CA GLY A 122 0.53 -33.17 -4.34
C GLY A 122 0.74 -32.42 -5.66
N ASP A 123 1.67 -31.48 -5.76
CA ASP A 123 1.79 -30.64 -6.97
C ASP A 123 3.23 -30.54 -7.52
N LYS A 124 3.39 -31.10 -8.71
CA LYS A 124 4.38 -30.83 -9.79
C LYS A 124 5.59 -29.95 -9.44
N GLY A 125 6.55 -30.50 -8.68
CA GLY A 125 7.94 -30.04 -8.58
C GLY A 125 8.19 -28.64 -7.97
N VAL A 126 9.45 -28.33 -7.69
CA VAL A 126 9.86 -27.08 -7.00
C VAL A 126 10.81 -26.27 -7.87
N SER A 127 10.50 -24.98 -8.05
CA SER A 127 11.37 -24.03 -8.74
C SER A 127 12.25 -23.26 -7.76
N ILE A 128 13.55 -23.17 -8.06
CA ILE A 128 14.59 -22.59 -7.22
C ILE A 128 15.37 -21.58 -8.04
N LYS A 129 15.47 -20.33 -7.58
CA LYS A 129 16.32 -19.32 -8.21
C LYS A 129 17.79 -19.64 -7.93
N LEU A 130 18.63 -19.61 -8.96
CA LEU A 130 20.06 -19.87 -8.85
C LEU A 130 20.85 -18.56 -8.99
N PRO A 131 21.95 -18.42 -8.24
CA PRO A 131 22.90 -17.34 -8.46
C PRO A 131 23.65 -17.55 -9.78
N ARG A 132 23.94 -16.43 -10.48
CA ARG A 132 24.51 -16.37 -11.85
C ARG A 132 25.89 -17.01 -12.04
N VAL A 133 26.46 -17.66 -11.03
CA VAL A 133 27.79 -18.26 -11.04
C VAL A 133 27.70 -19.59 -10.32
N SER A 134 27.20 -20.62 -11.00
CA SER A 134 27.03 -21.96 -10.43
C SER A 134 27.62 -22.99 -11.39
N SER A 135 28.78 -23.55 -11.08
CA SER A 135 29.42 -24.59 -11.91
C SER A 135 28.86 -25.99 -11.61
N THR A 136 28.59 -26.27 -10.32
CA THR A 136 27.99 -27.52 -9.83
C THR A 136 27.03 -27.23 -8.68
N ILE A 137 25.86 -27.86 -8.71
CA ILE A 137 24.82 -27.76 -7.70
C ILE A 137 24.80 -29.05 -6.87
N LYS A 138 24.77 -28.91 -5.56
CA LYS A 138 24.66 -29.99 -4.61
C LYS A 138 23.27 -29.99 -4.00
N LEU A 139 22.47 -30.98 -4.37
CA LEU A 139 21.18 -31.24 -3.76
C LEU A 139 21.37 -32.12 -2.52
N VAL A 140 20.77 -31.75 -1.41
CA VAL A 140 20.81 -32.48 -0.13
C VAL A 140 19.40 -32.84 0.25
N ILE A 141 19.20 -34.08 0.62
CA ILE A 141 17.92 -34.59 1.07
C ILE A 141 18.14 -35.13 2.48
N ASP A 142 17.48 -34.51 3.47
CA ASP A 142 17.64 -34.81 4.90
C ASP A 142 16.26 -35.12 5.52
N GLY A 143 16.11 -36.24 6.22
CA GLY A 143 14.81 -36.70 6.74
C GLY A 143 14.75 -38.17 7.13
N ASN A 144 13.55 -38.70 7.40
CA ASN A 144 13.34 -40.13 7.67
C ASN A 144 13.34 -40.94 6.35
N ILE A 145 14.53 -41.10 5.76
CA ILE A 145 14.73 -41.63 4.39
C ILE A 145 14.68 -43.18 4.32
N ASP A 146 13.90 -43.82 5.18
CA ASP A 146 13.71 -45.28 5.19
C ASP A 146 12.84 -45.79 4.02
N LYS A 147 12.44 -44.89 3.12
CA LYS A 147 11.61 -45.15 1.93
C LYS A 147 12.19 -44.50 0.68
N THR A 148 11.82 -45.06 -0.47
CA THR A 148 12.26 -44.64 -1.80
C THR A 148 11.79 -43.23 -2.16
N ILE A 149 12.70 -42.38 -2.65
CA ILE A 149 12.39 -41.12 -3.34
C ILE A 149 12.69 -41.32 -4.82
N SER A 150 11.72 -41.00 -5.68
CA SER A 150 11.90 -41.06 -7.14
C SER A 150 12.07 -39.63 -7.68
N LEU A 151 13.24 -39.33 -8.21
CA LEU A 151 13.45 -38.10 -8.98
C LEU A 151 13.01 -38.36 -10.42
N ASN A 152 12.08 -37.55 -10.92
CA ASN A 152 11.51 -37.69 -12.26
C ASN A 152 12.31 -36.90 -13.30
N LYS A 153 12.61 -35.62 -12.99
CA LYS A 153 13.42 -34.76 -13.84
C LYS A 153 13.94 -33.53 -13.11
N ILE A 154 15.03 -32.96 -13.62
CA ILE A 154 15.57 -31.67 -13.18
C ILE A 154 15.79 -30.78 -14.41
N ILE A 155 15.24 -29.57 -14.40
CA ILE A 155 15.34 -28.62 -15.51
C ILE A 155 16.04 -27.34 -15.04
N PHE A 156 17.01 -26.87 -15.82
CA PHE A 156 17.68 -25.58 -15.63
C PHE A 156 17.15 -24.56 -16.63
N TYR A 157 16.88 -23.35 -16.15
CA TYR A 157 16.44 -22.21 -16.94
C TYR A 157 17.44 -21.06 -16.82
N LYS A 158 17.48 -20.25 -17.88
CA LYS A 158 18.15 -18.96 -17.91
C LYS A 158 17.15 -17.89 -18.28
N SER A 159 17.07 -16.86 -17.45
CA SER A 159 16.33 -15.65 -17.75
C SER A 159 17.22 -14.77 -18.61
N GLU A 160 16.87 -14.66 -19.89
CA GLU A 160 17.51 -13.68 -20.76
C GLU A 160 16.68 -12.39 -20.79
N THR A 161 17.38 -11.25 -20.60
CA THR A 161 16.85 -9.94 -20.98
C THR A 161 16.92 -9.86 -22.49
N VAL A 162 15.87 -10.33 -23.16
CA VAL A 162 15.80 -10.19 -24.61
C VAL A 162 15.33 -8.77 -24.91
N PHE A 163 16.21 -7.96 -25.49
CA PHE A 163 15.80 -6.75 -26.19
C PHE A 163 14.95 -7.16 -27.39
N ASN A 164 13.64 -7.24 -27.18
CA ASN A 164 12.76 -7.53 -28.28
C ASN A 164 12.49 -6.21 -29.03
N LYS A 165 13.41 -5.87 -29.94
CA LYS A 165 13.25 -4.76 -30.91
C LYS A 165 11.89 -4.83 -31.59
N GLN A 166 11.42 -6.04 -31.91
CA GLN A 166 10.10 -6.25 -32.47
C GLN A 166 8.99 -5.95 -31.46
N LEU A 167 9.09 -6.30 -30.18
CA LEU A 167 8.08 -5.97 -29.17
C LEU A 167 8.02 -4.47 -28.88
N VAL A 168 9.16 -3.78 -28.77
CA VAL A 168 9.19 -2.32 -28.59
C VAL A 168 8.71 -1.62 -29.86
N PHE A 169 9.08 -2.13 -31.04
CA PHE A 169 8.53 -1.68 -32.32
C PHE A 169 7.03 -1.97 -32.43
N PHE A 170 6.54 -3.15 -32.00
CA PHE A 170 5.13 -3.55 -32.03
C PHE A 170 4.33 -2.87 -30.94
N ALA A 171 4.91 -2.50 -29.79
CA ALA A 171 4.29 -1.70 -28.74
C ALA A 171 4.24 -0.24 -29.14
N GLY A 172 5.30 0.29 -29.77
CA GLY A 172 5.31 1.61 -30.41
C GLY A 172 4.37 1.67 -31.61
N LEU A 173 4.29 0.61 -32.41
CA LEU A 173 3.35 0.46 -33.53
C LEU A 173 1.93 0.23 -33.03
N ALA A 174 1.70 -0.52 -31.96
CA ALA A 174 0.39 -0.70 -31.33
C ALA A 174 -0.06 0.57 -30.63
N PHE A 175 0.85 1.34 -30.05
CA PHE A 175 0.61 2.69 -29.54
C PHE A 175 0.28 3.64 -30.67
N LEU A 176 1.04 3.62 -31.77
CA LEU A 176 0.74 4.39 -32.98
C LEU A 176 -0.58 3.97 -33.61
N ILE A 177 -0.89 2.67 -33.72
CA ILE A 177 -2.15 2.13 -34.23
C ILE A 177 -3.29 2.50 -33.29
N MET A 178 -3.16 2.31 -31.98
CA MET A 178 -4.15 2.75 -31.00
C MET A 178 -4.36 4.25 -31.06
N PHE A 179 -3.31 5.06 -31.18
CA PHE A 179 -3.40 6.52 -31.28
C PHE A 179 -4.00 6.95 -32.62
N PHE A 180 -3.64 6.32 -33.74
CA PHE A 180 -4.22 6.53 -35.06
C PHE A 180 -5.63 5.93 -35.21
N LEU A 181 -6.08 5.02 -34.34
CA LEU A 181 -7.45 4.53 -34.26
C LEU A 181 -8.30 5.38 -33.29
N LEU A 182 -7.74 5.74 -32.13
CA LEU A 182 -8.38 6.58 -31.11
C LEU A 182 -8.55 8.02 -31.61
N THR A 183 -7.59 8.59 -32.33
CA THR A 183 -7.67 9.99 -32.77
C THR A 183 -8.82 10.21 -33.78
N PRO A 184 -9.02 9.37 -34.81
CA PRO A 184 -10.20 9.43 -35.66
C PRO A 184 -11.49 9.05 -34.94
N VAL A 185 -11.48 8.10 -33.99
CA VAL A 185 -12.67 7.75 -33.18
C VAL A 185 -13.08 8.90 -32.26
N LEU A 186 -12.13 9.56 -31.60
CA LEU A 186 -12.33 10.74 -30.77
C LEU A 186 -12.76 11.95 -31.62
N TYR A 187 -12.14 12.15 -32.79
CA TYR A 187 -12.53 13.19 -33.74
C TYR A 187 -13.94 12.94 -34.31
N TRP A 188 -14.27 11.70 -34.63
CA TRP A 188 -15.61 11.27 -35.06
C TRP A 188 -16.64 11.46 -33.95
N PHE A 189 -16.32 11.11 -32.70
CA PHE A 189 -17.20 11.25 -31.55
C PHE A 189 -17.43 12.72 -31.16
N VAL A 190 -16.37 13.55 -31.16
CA VAL A 190 -16.46 15.01 -30.96
C VAL A 190 -17.28 15.66 -32.09
N GLY A 191 -17.11 15.20 -33.33
CA GLY A 191 -17.92 15.63 -34.47
C GLY A 191 -19.40 15.22 -34.41
N LYS A 192 -19.74 14.24 -33.55
CA LYS A 192 -21.09 13.73 -33.28
C LYS A 192 -21.71 14.27 -31.99
N CYS A 193 -21.00 15.12 -31.24
CA CYS A 193 -21.55 15.80 -30.06
C CYS A 193 -22.47 16.93 -30.53
N HIS A 194 -23.77 16.69 -30.50
CA HIS A 194 -24.79 17.65 -30.95
C HIS A 194 -25.55 18.24 -29.76
N ALA A 195 -25.70 17.47 -28.68
CA ALA A 195 -26.36 17.90 -27.45
C ALA A 195 -25.34 18.09 -26.30
N ASN A 196 -25.71 18.86 -25.27
CA ASN A 196 -24.80 19.15 -24.16
C ASN A 196 -24.46 17.91 -23.32
N ASP A 197 -25.38 16.94 -23.23
CA ASP A 197 -25.21 15.66 -22.55
C ASP A 197 -24.24 14.71 -23.25
N ASP A 198 -23.98 14.89 -24.56
CA ASP A 198 -22.95 14.13 -25.28
C ASP A 198 -21.55 14.32 -24.67
N TYR A 199 -21.29 15.46 -24.03
CA TYR A 199 -20.01 15.76 -23.41
C TYR A 199 -19.74 14.94 -22.14
N LEU A 200 -20.77 14.39 -21.49
CA LEU A 200 -20.63 13.40 -20.43
C LEU A 200 -19.98 12.11 -20.96
N PHE A 201 -20.51 11.60 -22.08
CA PHE A 201 -20.00 10.37 -22.69
C PHE A 201 -18.61 10.60 -23.30
N LEU A 202 -18.36 11.78 -23.86
CA LEU A 202 -17.05 12.15 -24.37
C LEU A 202 -15.98 12.06 -23.28
N ILE A 203 -16.23 12.61 -22.08
CA ILE A 203 -15.22 12.58 -21.00
C ILE A 203 -15.02 11.17 -20.43
N VAL A 204 -16.07 10.33 -20.44
CA VAL A 204 -15.95 8.90 -20.08
C VAL A 204 -15.05 8.16 -21.06
N VAL A 205 -15.29 8.31 -22.37
CA VAL A 205 -14.50 7.65 -23.41
C VAL A 205 -13.06 8.17 -23.44
N VAL A 206 -12.89 9.49 -23.46
CA VAL A 206 -11.56 10.13 -23.50
C VAL A 206 -10.76 9.80 -22.25
N GLY A 207 -11.35 9.96 -21.07
CA GLY A 207 -10.65 9.72 -19.82
C GLY A 207 -10.35 8.24 -19.60
N GLY A 208 -11.24 7.31 -19.99
CA GLY A 208 -10.95 5.88 -19.99
C GLY A 208 -9.78 5.52 -20.93
N ALA A 209 -9.77 6.07 -22.15
CA ALA A 209 -8.67 5.86 -23.08
C ALA A 209 -7.34 6.43 -22.56
N LEU A 210 -7.36 7.63 -21.96
CA LEU A 210 -6.19 8.24 -21.34
C LEU A 210 -5.72 7.45 -20.11
N PHE A 211 -6.64 6.93 -19.30
CA PHE A 211 -6.32 6.09 -18.15
C PHE A 211 -5.54 4.85 -18.57
N ILE A 212 -6.03 4.15 -19.59
CA ILE A 212 -5.36 2.97 -20.16
C ILE A 212 -4.01 3.38 -20.74
N LEU A 213 -3.96 4.47 -21.52
CA LEU A 213 -2.73 4.96 -22.15
C LEU A 213 -1.64 5.27 -21.12
N VAL A 214 -1.98 6.02 -20.06
CA VAL A 214 -1.04 6.40 -19.00
C VAL A 214 -0.53 5.16 -18.28
N ASN A 215 -1.40 4.20 -17.94
CA ASN A 215 -0.96 2.98 -17.27
C ASN A 215 -0.11 2.08 -18.17
N LEU A 216 -0.39 2.00 -19.47
CA LEU A 216 0.47 1.31 -20.43
C LEU A 216 1.86 1.96 -20.51
N LEU A 217 1.91 3.30 -20.60
CA LEU A 217 3.17 4.06 -20.69
C LEU A 217 4.00 4.03 -19.40
N THR A 218 3.36 3.76 -18.27
CA THR A 218 3.98 3.82 -16.94
C THR A 218 4.09 2.46 -16.27
N SER A 219 3.89 1.37 -17.02
CA SER A 219 3.92 0.00 -16.49
C SER A 219 3.03 -0.18 -15.25
N ASN A 220 1.83 0.40 -15.29
CA ASN A 220 0.81 0.42 -14.23
C ASN A 220 1.19 1.18 -12.95
N TYR A 221 2.23 2.03 -12.97
CA TYR A 221 2.63 2.82 -11.80
C TYR A 221 1.48 3.66 -11.22
N TYR A 222 0.67 4.29 -12.09
CA TYR A 222 -0.48 5.11 -11.68
C TYR A 222 -1.78 4.32 -11.51
N TRP A 223 -1.75 3.00 -11.47
CA TRP A 223 -2.95 2.18 -11.28
C TRP A 223 -3.61 2.46 -9.92
N GLY A 224 -2.78 2.53 -8.88
CA GLY A 224 -3.17 2.86 -7.50
C GLY A 224 -3.75 4.27 -7.31
N SER A 225 -3.62 5.16 -8.30
CA SER A 225 -4.16 6.52 -8.23
C SER A 225 -5.70 6.57 -8.34
N TYR A 226 -6.32 5.46 -8.79
CA TYR A 226 -7.76 5.33 -8.93
C TYR A 226 -8.28 3.95 -8.49
N PHE A 227 -7.58 2.87 -8.83
CA PHE A 227 -7.91 1.49 -8.48
C PHE A 227 -7.12 1.02 -7.25
N PHE A 228 -7.50 -0.12 -6.69
CA PHE A 228 -6.71 -0.74 -5.64
C PHE A 228 -5.37 -1.24 -6.21
N ALA A 229 -4.24 -0.82 -5.62
CA ALA A 229 -2.90 -1.08 -6.15
C ALA A 229 -2.49 -2.55 -6.05
N ASN A 230 -2.84 -3.22 -4.95
CA ASN A 230 -2.47 -4.61 -4.71
C ASN A 230 -3.33 -5.59 -5.53
N SER A 231 -2.72 -6.27 -6.50
CA SER A 231 -3.38 -7.26 -7.37
C SER A 231 -3.82 -8.53 -6.64
N LYS A 232 -3.13 -8.93 -5.56
CA LYS A 232 -3.58 -10.03 -4.68
C LYS A 232 -4.85 -9.66 -3.90
N GLY A 233 -5.15 -8.36 -3.78
CA GLY A 233 -6.37 -7.83 -3.18
C GLY A 233 -7.61 -7.84 -4.09
N ALA A 234 -7.48 -8.27 -5.35
CA ALA A 234 -8.62 -8.32 -6.26
C ALA A 234 -9.70 -9.30 -5.76
N PHE A 235 -10.97 -8.88 -5.85
CA PHE A 235 -12.15 -9.63 -5.41
C PHE A 235 -12.23 -9.96 -3.91
N MET A 236 -11.24 -9.55 -3.12
CA MET A 236 -11.12 -9.97 -1.72
C MET A 236 -12.27 -9.48 -0.84
N ASP A 237 -12.97 -8.39 -1.18
CA ASP A 237 -14.15 -7.98 -0.41
C ASP A 237 -15.21 -9.10 -0.43
N HIS A 238 -15.39 -9.79 -1.56
CA HIS A 238 -16.33 -10.90 -1.68
C HIS A 238 -15.83 -12.15 -0.92
N PHE A 239 -14.61 -12.61 -1.23
CA PHE A 239 -14.11 -13.87 -0.71
C PHE A 239 -13.81 -13.83 0.79
N SER A 240 -13.42 -12.67 1.34
CA SER A 240 -13.27 -12.51 2.79
C SER A 240 -14.62 -12.58 3.50
N MET A 241 -15.67 -11.97 2.94
CA MET A 241 -17.02 -12.09 3.51
C MET A 241 -17.57 -13.51 3.37
N LEU A 242 -17.37 -14.16 2.22
CA LEU A 242 -17.80 -15.54 1.99
C LEU A 242 -17.11 -16.51 2.95
N PHE A 243 -15.82 -16.31 3.20
CA PHE A 243 -15.07 -17.06 4.21
C PHE A 243 -15.68 -16.89 5.61
N ALA A 244 -15.99 -15.65 6.03
CA ALA A 244 -16.60 -15.38 7.33
C ALA A 244 -17.99 -16.04 7.52
N VAL A 245 -18.69 -16.41 6.44
CA VAL A 245 -19.96 -17.17 6.54
C VAL A 245 -19.73 -18.63 6.93
N LYS A 246 -18.55 -19.21 6.61
CA LYS A 246 -18.23 -20.61 6.87
C LYS A 246 -18.03 -20.91 8.36
N ASP A 247 -17.45 -19.97 9.11
CA ASP A 247 -17.13 -20.11 10.54
C ASP A 247 -18.37 -19.94 11.46
N GLY A 248 -19.58 -20.06 10.91
CA GLY A 248 -20.83 -19.95 11.65
C GLY A 248 -21.29 -18.51 11.82
N ASN A 249 -20.98 -17.89 12.95
CA ASN A 249 -21.37 -16.51 13.23
C ASN A 249 -20.30 -15.54 12.71
N PRO A 250 -20.54 -14.77 11.63
CA PRO A 250 -19.53 -13.92 11.03
C PRO A 250 -19.06 -12.79 11.96
N TYR A 251 -19.79 -12.50 13.05
CA TYR A 251 -19.44 -11.46 14.02
C TYR A 251 -18.50 -11.94 15.15
N CYS A 252 -17.98 -13.17 15.08
CA CYS A 252 -16.89 -13.62 15.96
C CYS A 252 -15.51 -13.14 15.50
N VAL A 253 -15.39 -12.75 14.24
CA VAL A 253 -14.24 -12.12 13.60
C VAL A 253 -14.69 -10.71 13.22
N ASP A 254 -13.84 -9.69 13.38
CA ASP A 254 -14.19 -8.26 13.34
C ASP A 254 -14.73 -7.74 11.98
N VAL A 255 -15.88 -8.24 11.54
CA VAL A 255 -16.51 -7.89 10.27
C VAL A 255 -17.26 -6.57 10.34
N ILE A 256 -17.24 -5.84 9.22
CA ILE A 256 -17.80 -4.49 9.11
C ILE A 256 -19.06 -4.41 8.24
N TYR A 257 -19.68 -5.56 7.97
CA TYR A 257 -20.81 -5.66 7.04
C TYR A 257 -22.11 -5.95 7.78
N PRO A 258 -23.24 -5.35 7.37
CA PRO A 258 -24.55 -5.68 7.92
C PRO A 258 -24.94 -7.14 7.71
N ALA A 259 -25.80 -7.68 8.58
CA ALA A 259 -26.11 -9.11 8.59
C ALA A 259 -26.79 -9.61 7.30
N MET A 260 -27.50 -8.73 6.57
CA MET A 260 -28.09 -9.08 5.28
C MET A 260 -27.06 -9.54 4.26
N CYS A 261 -25.84 -8.98 4.27
CA CYS A 261 -24.76 -9.41 3.38
C CYS A 261 -24.46 -10.89 3.57
N PHE A 262 -24.40 -11.35 4.82
CA PHE A 262 -24.11 -12.74 5.15
C PHE A 262 -25.28 -13.68 4.86
N ILE A 263 -26.52 -13.23 5.00
CA ILE A 263 -27.70 -14.00 4.54
C ILE A 263 -27.63 -14.24 3.03
N ILE A 264 -27.32 -13.19 2.25
CA ILE A 264 -27.16 -13.30 0.80
C ILE A 264 -26.02 -14.26 0.47
N LEU A 265 -24.85 -14.09 1.10
CA LEU A 265 -23.68 -14.94 0.86
C LEU A 265 -23.86 -16.38 1.32
N LYS A 266 -24.70 -16.64 2.32
CA LYS A 266 -25.06 -18.01 2.72
C LYS A 266 -25.82 -18.74 1.61
N ILE A 267 -26.63 -18.02 0.82
CA ILE A 267 -27.25 -18.60 -0.39
C ILE A 267 -26.15 -18.96 -1.40
N PHE A 268 -25.13 -18.12 -1.58
CA PHE A 268 -23.98 -18.42 -2.45
C PHE A 268 -23.21 -19.64 -1.99
N ASP A 269 -22.92 -19.74 -0.69
CA ASP A 269 -22.19 -20.84 -0.09
C ASP A 269 -22.90 -22.19 -0.32
N LEU A 270 -24.24 -22.22 -0.32
CA LEU A 270 -25.04 -23.42 -0.63
C LEU A 270 -24.84 -23.96 -2.06
N PHE A 271 -24.39 -23.13 -3.02
CA PHE A 271 -24.09 -23.57 -4.38
C PHE A 271 -22.66 -24.09 -4.55
N LEU A 272 -21.81 -23.97 -3.52
CA LEU A 272 -20.43 -24.44 -3.58
C LEU A 272 -20.34 -25.94 -3.25
N PRO A 273 -19.49 -26.70 -3.97
CA PRO A 273 -19.19 -28.07 -3.62
C PRO A 273 -18.60 -28.17 -2.21
N GLN A 274 -18.84 -29.29 -1.52
CA GLN A 274 -18.27 -29.52 -0.18
C GLN A 274 -16.73 -29.39 -0.15
N SER A 275 -16.04 -29.76 -1.24
CA SER A 275 -14.58 -29.59 -1.35
C SER A 275 -14.17 -28.12 -1.24
N THR A 276 -14.87 -27.23 -1.93
CA THR A 276 -14.62 -25.78 -1.90
C THR A 276 -15.07 -25.16 -0.56
N GLN A 277 -16.15 -25.68 0.03
CA GLN A 277 -16.61 -25.25 1.36
C GLN A 277 -15.58 -25.57 2.46
N ARG A 278 -14.80 -26.64 2.34
CA ARG A 278 -13.77 -27.04 3.32
C ARG A 278 -12.45 -26.26 3.26
N LEU A 279 -12.26 -25.39 2.26
CA LEU A 279 -11.05 -24.55 2.18
C LEU A 279 -10.93 -23.62 3.38
N GLU A 280 -9.72 -23.54 3.95
CA GLU A 280 -9.42 -22.93 5.26
C GLU A 280 -8.92 -21.48 5.15
N MET A 281 -8.68 -20.96 3.94
CA MET A 281 -8.30 -19.57 3.73
C MET A 281 -9.16 -18.85 2.69
N SER A 282 -9.43 -17.56 2.90
CA SER A 282 -10.14 -16.71 1.93
C SER A 282 -9.39 -16.55 0.60
N SER A 283 -8.06 -16.62 0.63
CA SER A 283 -7.22 -16.60 -0.58
C SER A 283 -7.39 -17.87 -1.42
N GLU A 284 -7.58 -19.03 -0.79
CA GLU A 284 -7.85 -20.29 -1.48
C GLU A 284 -9.22 -20.26 -2.16
N LEU A 285 -10.25 -19.73 -1.49
CA LEU A 285 -11.56 -19.52 -2.10
C LEU A 285 -11.51 -18.62 -3.35
N ARG A 286 -10.66 -17.60 -3.33
CA ARG A 286 -10.45 -16.72 -4.49
C ARG A 286 -9.70 -17.41 -5.63
N GLU A 287 -8.94 -18.46 -5.34
CA GLU A 287 -8.18 -19.22 -6.34
C GLU A 287 -8.93 -20.48 -6.81
N ASP A 288 -9.96 -20.90 -6.06
CA ASP A 288 -10.86 -21.98 -6.43
C ASP A 288 -11.73 -21.60 -7.64
N SER A 289 -11.60 -22.41 -8.70
CA SER A 289 -12.29 -22.18 -9.98
C SER A 289 -13.83 -22.14 -9.87
N VAL A 290 -14.43 -22.90 -8.95
CA VAL A 290 -15.89 -22.99 -8.79
C VAL A 290 -16.41 -21.78 -8.02
N ALA A 291 -15.73 -21.40 -6.94
CA ALA A 291 -16.05 -20.20 -6.17
C ALA A 291 -15.92 -18.94 -7.03
N VAL A 292 -14.84 -18.80 -7.80
CA VAL A 292 -14.65 -17.69 -8.75
C VAL A 292 -15.72 -17.68 -9.82
N SER A 293 -16.04 -18.83 -10.42
CA SER A 293 -17.08 -18.91 -11.46
C SER A 293 -18.43 -18.43 -10.94
N THR A 294 -18.80 -18.86 -9.74
CA THR A 294 -20.06 -18.47 -9.09
C THR A 294 -20.11 -16.96 -8.81
N PHE A 295 -19.02 -16.41 -8.29
CA PHE A 295 -18.88 -14.96 -8.12
C PHE A 295 -18.98 -14.21 -9.45
N LEU A 296 -18.33 -14.68 -10.51
CA LEU A 296 -18.39 -14.05 -11.84
C LEU A 296 -19.81 -14.09 -12.43
N PHE A 297 -20.56 -15.18 -12.26
CA PHE A 297 -21.97 -15.23 -12.67
C PHE A 297 -22.82 -14.20 -11.92
N PHE A 298 -22.61 -14.04 -10.62
CA PHE A 298 -23.30 -13.02 -9.82
C PHE A 298 -22.99 -11.60 -10.28
N ILE A 299 -21.71 -11.30 -10.51
CA ILE A 299 -21.30 -9.99 -11.02
C ILE A 299 -21.87 -9.76 -12.41
N LEU A 300 -21.83 -10.75 -13.30
CA LEU A 300 -22.40 -10.66 -14.64
C LEU A 300 -23.92 -10.39 -14.58
N PHE A 301 -24.64 -11.11 -13.72
CA PHE A 301 -26.06 -10.86 -13.48
C PHE A 301 -26.31 -9.41 -13.04
N CYS A 302 -25.53 -8.91 -12.07
CA CYS A 302 -25.67 -7.53 -11.62
C CYS A 302 -25.35 -6.51 -12.72
N VAL A 303 -24.30 -6.74 -13.52
CA VAL A 303 -23.92 -5.87 -14.65
C VAL A 303 -25.03 -5.81 -15.70
N VAL A 304 -25.62 -6.95 -16.05
CA VAL A 304 -26.77 -7.02 -16.97
C VAL A 304 -27.98 -6.29 -16.37
N ALA A 305 -28.28 -6.52 -15.09
CA ALA A 305 -29.36 -5.83 -14.40
C ALA A 305 -29.15 -4.30 -14.38
N ILE A 306 -27.94 -3.82 -14.11
CA ILE A 306 -27.58 -2.40 -14.17
C ILE A 306 -27.82 -1.85 -15.58
N PHE A 307 -27.34 -2.54 -16.63
CA PHE A 307 -27.57 -2.10 -18.01
C PHE A 307 -29.07 -1.93 -18.32
N LEU A 308 -29.89 -2.93 -17.95
CA LEU A 308 -31.33 -2.89 -18.16
C LEU A 308 -32.00 -1.77 -17.35
N LEU A 309 -31.62 -1.56 -16.10
CA LEU A 309 -32.17 -0.52 -15.23
C LEU A 309 -31.75 0.89 -15.67
N LEU A 310 -30.52 1.06 -16.17
CA LEU A 310 -30.07 2.29 -16.80
C LEU A 310 -30.87 2.56 -18.09
N LYS A 311 -31.14 1.53 -18.89
CA LYS A 311 -31.97 1.64 -20.09
C LYS A 311 -33.41 2.03 -19.78
N ILE A 312 -34.03 1.40 -18.78
CA ILE A 312 -35.36 1.81 -18.28
C ILE A 312 -35.33 3.26 -17.83
N GLY A 313 -34.30 3.67 -17.09
CA GLY A 313 -34.15 5.04 -16.65
C GLY A 313 -34.05 6.01 -17.82
N ILE A 314 -33.08 5.83 -18.70
CA ILE A 314 -32.82 6.74 -19.82
C ILE A 314 -33.96 6.74 -20.85
N GLY A 315 -34.69 5.63 -20.98
CA GLY A 315 -35.67 5.41 -22.03
C GLY A 315 -35.01 5.34 -23.41
N ASN A 316 -35.73 5.77 -24.44
CA ASN A 316 -35.26 5.71 -25.84
C ASN A 316 -34.38 6.91 -26.25
N ARG A 317 -33.97 7.76 -25.30
CA ARG A 317 -33.19 8.98 -25.59
C ARG A 317 -31.82 8.69 -26.22
N PHE A 318 -31.18 7.60 -25.80
CA PHE A 318 -29.88 7.19 -26.29
C PHE A 318 -29.91 5.77 -26.86
N ARG A 319 -29.01 5.51 -27.81
CA ARG A 319 -28.76 4.16 -28.31
C ARG A 319 -28.16 3.30 -27.20
N ASP A 320 -28.44 2.00 -27.25
CA ASP A 320 -27.91 1.00 -26.31
C ASP A 320 -26.37 1.08 -26.14
N SER A 321 -25.62 1.43 -27.19
CA SER A 321 -24.18 1.62 -27.10
C SER A 321 -23.74 2.77 -26.19
N LYS A 322 -24.50 3.88 -26.11
CA LYS A 322 -24.22 4.97 -25.17
C LYS A 322 -24.59 4.58 -23.74
N ILE A 323 -25.66 3.82 -23.56
CA ILE A 323 -26.07 3.31 -22.24
C ILE A 323 -25.02 2.32 -21.71
N ALA A 324 -24.45 1.48 -22.58
CA ALA A 324 -23.36 0.58 -22.23
C ALA A 324 -22.11 1.32 -21.71
N LEU A 325 -21.80 2.54 -22.19
CA LEU A 325 -20.69 3.34 -21.66
C LEU A 325 -20.85 3.69 -20.17
N LEU A 326 -22.09 3.80 -19.68
CA LEU A 326 -22.36 4.07 -18.26
C LEU A 326 -22.17 2.83 -17.37
N VAL A 327 -22.01 1.64 -17.97
CA VAL A 327 -21.66 0.41 -17.26
C VAL A 327 -20.13 0.32 -17.10
N PHE A 328 -19.35 0.72 -18.11
CA PHE A 328 -17.89 0.61 -18.09
C PHE A 328 -17.20 1.89 -17.56
N THR A 329 -17.67 2.39 -16.43
CA THR A 329 -17.14 3.58 -15.76
C THR A 329 -16.22 3.22 -14.61
N GLY A 330 -15.41 4.16 -14.16
CA GLY A 330 -14.46 3.97 -13.08
C GLY A 330 -15.09 3.43 -11.78
N PRO A 331 -16.18 3.99 -11.25
CA PRO A 331 -16.78 3.52 -10.00
C PRO A 331 -17.30 2.08 -10.06
N LEU A 332 -17.93 1.67 -11.18
CA LEU A 332 -18.42 0.30 -11.32
C LEU A 332 -17.27 -0.68 -11.50
N LEU A 333 -16.27 -0.33 -12.33
CA LEU A 333 -15.06 -1.13 -12.49
C LEU A 333 -14.31 -1.29 -11.17
N TYR A 334 -14.25 -0.25 -10.32
CA TYR A 334 -13.61 -0.31 -9.01
C TYR A 334 -14.35 -1.27 -8.09
N ALA A 335 -15.68 -1.15 -8.02
CA ALA A 335 -16.52 -2.03 -7.22
C ALA A 335 -16.36 -3.51 -7.65
N ILE A 336 -16.27 -3.77 -8.96
CA ILE A 336 -16.01 -5.10 -9.51
C ILE A 336 -14.60 -5.57 -9.16
N GLN A 337 -13.55 -4.74 -9.37
CA GLN A 337 -12.16 -5.08 -9.06
C GLN A 337 -11.99 -5.51 -7.59
N ARG A 338 -12.69 -4.83 -6.67
CA ARG A 338 -12.69 -5.16 -5.24
C ARG A 338 -13.54 -6.37 -4.89
N GLY A 339 -14.51 -6.75 -5.72
CA GLY A 339 -15.54 -7.74 -5.38
C GLY A 339 -16.56 -7.21 -4.38
N ASN A 340 -16.82 -5.91 -4.40
CA ASN A 340 -17.66 -5.27 -3.39
C ASN A 340 -19.15 -5.51 -3.68
N ILE A 341 -19.89 -5.99 -2.68
CA ILE A 341 -21.33 -6.28 -2.80
C ILE A 341 -22.20 -5.02 -3.04
N ILE A 342 -21.62 -3.82 -2.96
CA ILE A 342 -22.29 -2.56 -3.34
C ILE A 342 -22.88 -2.61 -4.76
N VAL A 343 -22.34 -3.41 -5.68
CA VAL A 343 -22.89 -3.57 -7.04
C VAL A 343 -24.37 -4.01 -6.98
N LEU A 344 -24.74 -4.92 -6.06
CA LEU A 344 -26.12 -5.34 -5.86
C LEU A 344 -26.98 -4.25 -5.21
N ALA A 345 -26.43 -3.55 -4.20
CA ALA A 345 -27.12 -2.40 -3.60
C ALA A 345 -27.40 -1.31 -4.65
N PHE A 346 -26.49 -1.12 -5.60
CA PHE A 346 -26.66 -0.17 -6.69
C PHE A 346 -27.78 -0.56 -7.66
N CYS A 347 -27.92 -1.85 -8.02
CA CYS A 347 -29.09 -2.34 -8.77
C CYS A 347 -30.40 -1.93 -8.08
N LEU A 348 -30.48 -2.17 -6.77
CA LEU A 348 -31.67 -1.88 -5.97
C LEU A 348 -31.95 -0.36 -5.86
N VAL A 349 -30.91 0.46 -5.76
CA VAL A 349 -31.04 1.93 -5.82
C VAL A 349 -31.57 2.38 -7.19
N LEU A 350 -31.15 1.76 -8.29
CA LEU A 350 -31.68 2.08 -9.62
C LEU A 350 -33.14 1.65 -9.78
N VAL A 351 -33.57 0.54 -9.17
CA VAL A 351 -35.01 0.17 -9.10
C VAL A 351 -35.78 1.27 -8.37
N TYR A 352 -35.29 1.73 -7.21
CA TYR A 352 -35.90 2.84 -6.49
C TYR A 352 -35.97 4.10 -7.35
N PHE A 353 -34.84 4.53 -7.95
CA PHE A 353 -34.79 5.70 -8.83
C PHE A 353 -35.84 5.66 -9.95
N ASN A 354 -36.04 4.50 -10.58
CA ASN A 354 -36.95 4.35 -11.70
C ASN A 354 -38.43 4.33 -11.29
N TYR A 355 -38.76 3.83 -10.11
CA TYR A 355 -40.17 3.56 -9.74
C TYR A 355 -40.68 4.26 -8.49
N TYR A 356 -39.83 4.97 -7.72
CA TYR A 356 -40.27 5.66 -6.51
C TYR A 356 -41.35 6.72 -6.76
N ASP A 357 -41.43 7.27 -7.97
CA ASP A 357 -42.43 8.27 -8.40
C ASP A 357 -43.38 7.74 -9.47
N SER A 358 -43.54 6.41 -9.56
CA SER A 358 -44.49 5.79 -10.49
C SER A 358 -45.94 6.06 -10.06
N ASP A 359 -46.84 6.24 -11.02
CA ASP A 359 -48.28 6.30 -10.78
C ASP A 359 -48.83 4.95 -10.26
N ASP A 360 -48.22 3.83 -10.68
CA ASP A 360 -48.58 2.50 -10.20
C ASP A 360 -48.05 2.28 -8.77
N LYS A 361 -49.00 2.11 -7.84
CA LYS A 361 -48.70 1.82 -6.44
C LYS A 361 -47.85 0.56 -6.28
N LYS A 362 -48.04 -0.50 -7.06
CA LYS A 362 -47.24 -1.73 -6.94
C LYS A 362 -45.76 -1.45 -7.25
N MET A 363 -45.50 -0.67 -8.30
CA MET A 363 -44.15 -0.28 -8.68
C MET A 363 -43.48 0.61 -7.62
N ARG A 364 -44.24 1.52 -6.99
CA ARG A 364 -43.71 2.31 -5.86
C ARG A 364 -43.31 1.46 -4.66
N TYR A 365 -44.16 0.51 -4.25
CA TYR A 365 -43.82 -0.39 -3.14
C TYR A 365 -42.65 -1.30 -3.47
N LEU A 366 -42.52 -1.75 -4.72
CA LEU A 366 -41.32 -2.45 -5.20
C LEU A 366 -40.07 -1.57 -5.02
N ALA A 367 -40.12 -0.31 -5.44
CA ALA A 367 -39.04 0.65 -5.22
C ALA A 367 -38.69 0.80 -3.72
N TYR A 368 -39.68 0.91 -2.84
CA TYR A 368 -39.46 1.06 -1.40
C TYR A 368 -38.79 -0.16 -0.77
N VAL A 369 -39.24 -1.36 -1.14
CA VAL A 369 -38.60 -2.62 -0.70
C VAL A 369 -37.19 -2.74 -1.26
N SER A 370 -36.96 -2.35 -2.52
CA SER A 370 -35.62 -2.32 -3.09
C SER A 370 -34.69 -1.37 -2.34
N LEU A 371 -35.14 -0.17 -1.99
CA LEU A 371 -34.32 0.76 -1.21
C LEU A 371 -34.05 0.25 0.21
N ALA A 372 -35.05 -0.34 0.87
CA ALA A 372 -34.88 -1.00 2.16
C ALA A 372 -33.82 -2.11 2.11
N LEU A 373 -33.86 -2.95 1.07
CA LEU A 373 -32.85 -3.98 0.85
C LEU A 373 -31.46 -3.38 0.55
N ALA A 374 -31.39 -2.34 -0.28
CA ALA A 374 -30.12 -1.64 -0.56
C ALA A 374 -29.49 -1.10 0.73
N ALA A 375 -30.29 -0.43 1.56
CA ALA A 375 -29.92 0.09 2.87
C ALA A 375 -29.46 -1.02 3.85
N SER A 376 -30.04 -2.22 3.72
CA SER A 376 -29.62 -3.37 4.53
C SER A 376 -28.29 -3.99 4.09
N ILE A 377 -27.84 -3.78 2.85
CA ILE A 377 -26.54 -4.25 2.33
C ILE A 377 -25.46 -3.20 2.61
N LYS A 378 -25.79 -1.92 2.42
CA LYS A 378 -24.94 -0.77 2.74
C LYS A 378 -25.85 0.26 3.37
N VAL A 379 -25.52 0.81 4.54
CA VAL A 379 -26.47 1.64 5.32
C VAL A 379 -26.83 2.97 4.63
N TYR A 380 -25.86 3.60 3.97
CA TYR A 380 -26.00 4.97 3.47
C TYR A 380 -27.07 5.22 2.39
N PRO A 381 -27.44 4.32 1.46
CA PRO A 381 -28.50 4.57 0.48
C PRO A 381 -29.87 4.85 1.11
N ALA A 382 -30.08 4.54 2.40
CA ALA A 382 -31.30 4.89 3.12
C ALA A 382 -31.69 6.37 2.97
N VAL A 383 -30.71 7.27 2.82
CA VAL A 383 -30.94 8.71 2.65
C VAL A 383 -31.68 9.04 1.34
N PHE A 384 -31.64 8.19 0.31
CA PHE A 384 -32.47 8.39 -0.88
C PHE A 384 -33.97 8.28 -0.60
N GLY A 385 -34.36 7.75 0.57
CA GLY A 385 -35.74 7.75 1.04
C GLY A 385 -36.33 9.16 1.18
N PHE A 386 -35.48 10.17 1.38
CA PHE A 386 -35.89 11.58 1.39
C PHE A 386 -36.45 12.06 0.04
N MET A 387 -36.18 11.36 -1.07
CA MET A 387 -36.86 11.64 -2.34
C MET A 387 -38.37 11.34 -2.28
N THR A 388 -38.79 10.35 -1.49
CA THR A 388 -40.22 10.06 -1.26
C THR A 388 -40.85 11.13 -0.35
N VAL A 389 -40.10 11.61 0.64
CA VAL A 389 -40.50 12.73 1.50
C VAL A 389 -40.69 14.02 0.67
N ARG A 390 -39.76 14.29 -0.26
CA ARG A 390 -39.82 15.43 -1.18
C ARG A 390 -41.07 15.40 -2.06
N LYS A 391 -41.55 14.22 -2.44
CA LYS A 391 -42.83 14.03 -3.16
C LYS A 391 -44.06 14.10 -2.24
N LYS A 392 -43.90 14.55 -0.99
CA LYS A 392 -44.95 14.73 0.03
C LYS A 392 -45.69 13.44 0.41
N ARG A 393 -45.11 12.27 0.13
CA ARG A 393 -45.69 10.95 0.41
C ARG A 393 -45.26 10.44 1.78
N TYR A 394 -45.57 11.22 2.82
CA TYR A 394 -45.06 10.99 4.19
C TYR A 394 -45.44 9.63 4.78
N LYS A 395 -46.67 9.15 4.56
CA LYS A 395 -47.12 7.83 5.05
C LYS A 395 -46.34 6.70 4.40
N GLU A 396 -46.14 6.78 3.07
CA GLU A 396 -45.33 5.81 2.32
C GLU A 396 -43.86 5.87 2.77
N ALA A 397 -43.31 7.06 3.01
CA ALA A 397 -41.95 7.23 3.52
C ALA A 397 -41.75 6.63 4.91
N ILE A 398 -42.69 6.83 5.84
CA ILE A 398 -42.66 6.20 7.17
C ILE A 398 -42.73 4.68 7.05
N GLY A 399 -43.67 4.17 6.25
CA GLY A 399 -43.80 2.73 6.02
C GLY A 399 -42.52 2.12 5.44
N MET A 400 -41.90 2.77 4.47
CA MET A 400 -40.61 2.37 3.90
C MET A 400 -39.49 2.39 4.95
N ALA A 401 -39.44 3.40 5.82
CA ALA A 401 -38.43 3.47 6.89
C ALA A 401 -38.60 2.32 7.91
N VAL A 402 -39.84 1.98 8.29
CA VAL A 402 -40.14 0.83 9.16
C VAL A 402 -39.71 -0.48 8.50
N VAL A 403 -40.08 -0.69 7.23
CA VAL A 403 -39.65 -1.88 6.46
C VAL A 403 -38.13 -1.92 6.35
N GLY A 404 -37.47 -0.80 6.07
CA GLY A 404 -36.02 -0.67 6.04
C GLY A 404 -35.36 -1.08 7.35
N PHE A 405 -35.87 -0.58 8.47
CA PHE A 405 -35.39 -0.95 9.80
C PHE A 405 -35.55 -2.46 10.07
N MET A 406 -36.71 -3.04 9.74
CA MET A 406 -36.94 -4.48 9.91
C MET A 406 -36.01 -5.32 9.03
N VAL A 407 -35.87 -4.97 7.75
CA VAL A 407 -35.01 -5.68 6.79
C VAL A 407 -33.52 -5.54 7.17
N PHE A 408 -33.12 -4.44 7.82
CA PHE A 408 -31.77 -4.29 8.37
C PHE A 408 -31.57 -5.09 9.66
N ALA A 409 -32.50 -5.01 10.62
CA ALA A 409 -32.31 -5.54 11.97
C ALA A 409 -32.60 -7.05 12.10
N ILE A 410 -33.64 -7.56 11.43
CA ILE A 410 -34.06 -8.97 11.54
C ILE A 410 -32.93 -9.95 11.16
N PRO A 411 -32.15 -9.74 10.08
CA PRO A 411 -31.04 -10.64 9.74
C PRO A 411 -30.01 -10.88 10.85
N PHE A 412 -29.81 -9.92 11.77
CA PHE A 412 -28.88 -10.10 12.89
C PHE A 412 -29.32 -11.22 13.85
N PHE A 413 -30.62 -11.53 13.92
CA PHE A 413 -31.13 -12.63 14.75
C PHE A 413 -30.71 -14.01 14.24
N ALA A 414 -30.31 -14.15 12.98
CA ALA A 414 -29.68 -15.38 12.48
C ALA A 414 -28.27 -15.60 13.07
N TYR A 415 -27.68 -14.59 13.69
CA TYR A 415 -26.29 -14.55 14.12
C TYR A 415 -26.12 -14.10 15.59
N GLY A 416 -27.13 -14.33 16.44
CA GLY A 416 -27.06 -13.97 17.87
C GLY A 416 -27.85 -12.72 18.27
N GLY A 417 -28.57 -12.09 17.34
CA GLY A 417 -29.48 -10.98 17.63
C GLY A 417 -28.73 -9.72 18.05
N MET A 418 -29.01 -9.22 19.25
CA MET A 418 -28.46 -7.93 19.69
C MET A 418 -26.94 -7.94 19.88
N SER A 419 -26.35 -9.09 20.27
CA SER A 419 -24.89 -9.19 20.40
C SER A 419 -24.18 -8.98 19.06
N ALA A 420 -24.75 -9.49 17.97
CA ALA A 420 -24.23 -9.27 16.63
C ALA A 420 -24.33 -7.81 16.17
N VAL A 421 -25.38 -7.10 16.60
CA VAL A 421 -25.52 -5.66 16.32
C VAL A 421 -24.41 -4.88 17.02
N VAL A 422 -24.10 -5.19 18.27
CA VAL A 422 -23.00 -4.56 19.03
C VAL A 422 -21.66 -4.89 18.37
N ALA A 423 -21.39 -6.15 18.05
CA ALA A 423 -20.16 -6.58 17.39
C ALA A 423 -19.96 -5.90 16.02
N PHE A 424 -21.02 -5.71 15.24
CA PHE A 424 -20.99 -4.95 14.00
C PHE A 424 -20.59 -3.48 14.20
N ILE A 425 -21.16 -2.81 15.21
CA ILE A 425 -20.83 -1.42 15.53
C ILE A 425 -19.37 -1.30 15.97
N ASP A 426 -18.91 -2.22 16.83
CA ASP A 426 -17.55 -2.26 17.32
C ASP A 426 -16.54 -2.55 16.20
N GLY A 427 -16.87 -3.49 15.30
CA GLY A 427 -16.07 -3.79 14.12
C GLY A 427 -15.92 -2.59 13.19
N MET A 428 -16.99 -1.82 12.95
CA MET A 428 -16.90 -0.56 12.20
C MET A 428 -16.00 0.47 12.88
N ALA A 429 -16.04 0.56 14.21
CA ALA A 429 -15.19 1.48 14.96
C ALA A 429 -13.70 1.12 14.81
N ARG A 430 -13.33 -0.16 14.98
CA ARG A 430 -11.96 -0.66 14.79
C ARG A 430 -11.47 -0.49 13.35
N ALA A 431 -12.32 -0.79 12.38
CA ALA A 431 -11.94 -0.69 10.98
C ALA A 431 -11.64 0.75 10.54
N ASN A 432 -12.18 1.78 11.20
CA ASN A 432 -11.84 3.16 10.87
C ASN A 432 -10.34 3.41 10.99
N GLU A 433 -9.67 2.86 12.01
CA GLU A 433 -8.22 3.03 12.22
C GLU A 433 -7.43 2.35 11.10
N SER A 434 -7.69 1.07 10.83
CA SER A 434 -7.03 0.31 9.76
C SER A 434 -7.28 0.87 8.36
N MET A 435 -8.51 1.30 8.05
CA MET A 435 -8.85 1.83 6.72
C MET A 435 -8.26 3.22 6.50
N THR A 436 -8.19 4.06 7.55
CA THR A 436 -7.59 5.40 7.44
C THR A 436 -6.06 5.35 7.33
N ALA A 437 -5.43 4.24 7.72
CA ALA A 437 -4.02 3.93 7.53
C ALA A 437 -3.66 3.47 6.11
N GLN A 438 -4.63 3.20 5.21
CA GLN A 438 -4.31 2.76 3.84
C GLN A 438 -3.86 3.90 2.91
N GLY A 439 -3.98 5.15 3.36
CA GLY A 439 -3.66 6.34 2.58
C GLY A 439 -4.83 7.31 2.42
N LEU A 440 -4.52 8.52 1.95
CA LEU A 440 -5.52 9.57 1.68
C LEU A 440 -6.12 9.49 0.26
N GLY A 441 -5.57 8.65 -0.61
CA GLY A 441 -6.03 8.45 -1.98
C GLY A 441 -7.37 7.71 -2.05
N SER A 442 -8.11 7.95 -3.13
CA SER A 442 -9.40 7.30 -3.45
C SER A 442 -10.54 7.45 -2.43
N ASN A 443 -10.29 7.98 -1.23
CA ASN A 443 -11.29 8.24 -0.20
C ASN A 443 -11.91 9.64 -0.37
N ILE A 444 -13.23 9.68 -0.51
CA ILE A 444 -14.03 10.89 -0.75
C ILE A 444 -14.86 11.33 0.48
N SER A 445 -14.57 10.76 1.65
CA SER A 445 -15.25 11.14 2.89
C SER A 445 -14.93 12.57 3.31
N LEU A 446 -15.84 13.20 4.06
CA LEU A 446 -15.61 14.55 4.56
C LEU A 446 -14.44 14.60 5.55
N ASP A 447 -14.24 13.52 6.33
CA ASP A 447 -13.08 13.41 7.20
C ASP A 447 -11.77 13.33 6.39
N ASN A 448 -11.76 12.61 5.26
CA ASN A 448 -10.59 12.57 4.40
C ASN A 448 -10.31 13.94 3.72
N ILE A 449 -11.36 14.69 3.36
CA ILE A 449 -11.21 16.08 2.87
C ILE A 449 -10.62 16.98 3.97
N ARG A 450 -11.03 16.82 5.22
CA ARG A 450 -10.42 17.52 6.37
C ARG A 450 -8.93 17.16 6.50
N ARG A 451 -8.60 15.86 6.46
CA ARG A 451 -7.20 15.39 6.50
C ARG A 451 -6.39 15.99 5.35
N PHE A 452 -6.94 16.02 4.14
CA PHE A 452 -6.33 16.69 3.00
C PHE A 452 -6.06 18.17 3.26
N ILE A 453 -7.02 18.92 3.81
CA ILE A 453 -6.83 20.34 4.16
C ILE A 453 -5.73 20.50 5.22
N ASN A 454 -5.69 19.63 6.23
CA ASN A 454 -4.65 19.64 7.25
C ASN A 454 -3.26 19.49 6.64
N VAL A 455 -3.08 18.48 5.79
CA VAL A 455 -1.81 18.23 5.10
C VAL A 455 -1.41 19.42 4.22
N MET A 456 -2.33 19.91 3.39
CA MET A 456 -1.97 20.91 2.39
C MET A 456 -1.77 22.31 2.95
N LEU A 457 -2.48 22.68 4.03
CA LEU A 457 -2.34 23.99 4.66
C LEU A 457 -1.39 23.97 5.87
N GLY A 458 -0.89 22.80 6.26
CA GLY A 458 -0.09 22.63 7.48
C GLY A 458 -0.86 23.02 8.74
N VAL A 459 -2.18 22.78 8.76
CA VAL A 459 -3.06 23.10 9.89
C VAL A 459 -3.50 21.83 10.59
N ASN A 460 -3.87 21.94 11.87
CA ASN A 460 -4.43 20.82 12.62
C ASN A 460 -5.90 21.07 12.96
N ILE A 461 -6.80 20.85 12.01
CA ILE A 461 -8.24 20.87 12.25
C ILE A 461 -8.64 19.51 12.84
N PRO A 462 -9.11 19.45 14.10
CA PRO A 462 -9.51 18.19 14.73
C PRO A 462 -10.77 17.61 14.06
N SER A 463 -10.92 16.28 14.11
CA SER A 463 -12.18 15.63 13.69
C SER A 463 -13.31 16.02 14.65
N SER A 464 -14.51 16.21 14.12
CA SER A 464 -15.70 16.54 14.91
C SER A 464 -16.92 15.79 14.39
N THR A 465 -17.35 14.77 15.14
CA THR A 465 -18.54 13.98 14.83
C THR A 465 -19.80 14.85 14.77
N ILE A 466 -19.91 15.85 15.64
CA ILE A 466 -21.04 16.79 15.66
C ILE A 466 -21.06 17.63 14.38
N ALA A 467 -19.92 18.19 13.96
CA ALA A 467 -19.84 18.98 12.73
C ALA A 467 -20.20 18.13 11.51
N LEU A 468 -19.72 16.88 11.45
CA LEU A 468 -20.04 15.92 10.40
C LEU A 468 -21.55 15.65 10.32
N ILE A 469 -22.20 15.39 11.47
CA ILE A 469 -23.65 15.17 11.54
C ILE A 469 -24.40 16.42 11.07
N VAL A 470 -24.04 17.60 11.59
CA VAL A 470 -24.72 18.87 11.27
C VAL A 470 -24.63 19.18 9.78
N ILE A 471 -23.44 19.06 9.17
CA ILE A 471 -23.24 19.30 7.73
C ILE A 471 -24.15 18.36 6.92
N ASN A 472 -24.15 17.06 7.22
CA ASN A 472 -24.97 16.10 6.48
C ASN A 472 -26.48 16.34 6.66
N LEU A 473 -26.94 16.70 7.86
CA LEU A 473 -28.34 17.09 8.09
C LEU A 473 -28.73 18.34 7.29
N LEU A 474 -27.85 19.34 7.23
CA LEU A 474 -28.08 20.53 6.40
C LEU A 474 -28.18 20.16 4.91
N LEU A 475 -27.32 19.26 4.41
CA LEU A 475 -27.42 18.79 3.02
C LEU A 475 -28.75 18.10 2.73
N ILE A 476 -29.29 17.29 3.66
CA ILE A 476 -30.63 16.70 3.53
C ILE A 476 -31.69 17.80 3.46
N VAL A 477 -31.62 18.83 4.31
CA VAL A 477 -32.55 19.97 4.27
C VAL A 477 -32.48 20.69 2.93
N PHE A 478 -31.27 20.95 2.40
CA PHE A 478 -31.10 21.56 1.08
C PHE A 478 -31.62 20.66 -0.05
N ALA A 479 -31.44 19.33 0.04
CA ALA A 479 -32.00 18.38 -0.92
C ALA A 479 -33.54 18.40 -0.95
N LEU A 480 -34.18 18.63 0.19
CA LEU A 480 -35.64 18.79 0.26
C LEU A 480 -36.13 20.15 -0.29
N LYS A 481 -35.28 21.19 -0.26
CA LYS A 481 -35.66 22.57 -0.64
C LYS A 481 -35.27 22.98 -2.07
N THR A 482 -34.23 22.39 -2.65
CA THR A 482 -33.81 22.71 -4.03
C THR A 482 -34.96 22.52 -5.02
N LYS A 483 -35.00 23.28 -6.12
CA LYS A 483 -36.09 23.17 -7.12
C LYS A 483 -35.91 21.99 -8.06
N ARG A 484 -34.68 21.70 -8.46
CA ARG A 484 -34.38 20.67 -9.45
C ARG A 484 -34.18 19.31 -8.78
N ASP A 485 -34.76 18.26 -9.34
CA ASP A 485 -34.67 16.91 -8.76
C ASP A 485 -33.24 16.36 -8.80
N TRP A 486 -32.46 16.64 -9.86
CA TRP A 486 -31.07 16.18 -9.94
C TRP A 486 -30.18 16.80 -8.85
N ASN A 487 -30.44 18.06 -8.44
CA ASN A 487 -29.76 18.69 -7.31
C ASN A 487 -30.04 17.91 -6.01
N ALA A 488 -31.29 17.48 -5.80
CA ALA A 488 -31.67 16.72 -4.61
C ALA A 488 -30.96 15.36 -4.57
N TRP A 489 -30.99 14.63 -5.68
CA TRP A 489 -30.25 13.38 -5.82
C TRP A 489 -28.75 13.56 -5.59
N PHE A 490 -28.15 14.63 -6.12
CA PHE A 490 -26.72 14.91 -5.96
C PHE A 490 -26.37 15.14 -4.49
N LEU A 491 -27.12 16.01 -3.79
CA LEU A 491 -26.87 16.27 -2.36
C LEU A 491 -27.06 15.02 -1.50
N LEU A 492 -28.05 14.17 -1.79
CA LEU A 492 -28.22 12.90 -1.08
C LEU A 492 -27.08 11.91 -1.37
N ALA A 493 -26.57 11.86 -2.60
CA ALA A 493 -25.38 11.09 -2.94
C ALA A 493 -24.12 11.59 -2.21
N VAL A 494 -23.99 12.91 -2.02
CA VAL A 494 -22.93 13.50 -1.20
C VAL A 494 -23.04 13.04 0.24
N VAL A 495 -24.25 12.99 0.82
CA VAL A 495 -24.43 12.46 2.19
C VAL A 495 -23.95 11.00 2.28
N CYS A 496 -24.21 10.18 1.27
CA CYS A 496 -23.69 8.81 1.21
C CYS A 496 -22.15 8.75 1.20
N ALA A 497 -21.49 9.71 0.54
CA ALA A 497 -20.03 9.76 0.45
C ALA A 497 -19.38 10.40 1.68
N TRP A 498 -19.96 11.46 2.22
CA TRP A 498 -19.34 12.30 3.24
C TRP A 498 -19.51 11.78 4.66
N TYR A 499 -20.61 11.11 4.96
CA TYR A 499 -20.90 10.62 6.30
C TYR A 499 -19.98 9.48 6.77
N PRO A 500 -19.73 8.41 5.98
CA PRO A 500 -18.82 7.35 6.40
C PRO A 500 -17.38 7.90 6.50
N VAL A 501 -16.61 7.48 7.51
CA VAL A 501 -15.22 7.91 7.71
C VAL A 501 -14.32 7.44 6.56
N PHE A 502 -14.59 6.24 6.03
CA PHE A 502 -13.96 5.72 4.81
C PHE A 502 -15.01 5.52 3.71
N SER A 503 -14.86 6.27 2.62
CA SER A 503 -15.70 6.20 1.43
C SER A 503 -14.82 6.15 0.20
N TYR A 504 -14.45 4.95 -0.26
CA TYR A 504 -13.60 4.82 -1.43
C TYR A 504 -14.37 5.03 -2.75
N THR A 505 -13.64 5.02 -3.88
CA THR A 505 -14.13 5.28 -5.24
C THR A 505 -15.45 4.57 -5.60
N TYR A 506 -15.72 3.37 -5.10
CA TYR A 506 -16.98 2.66 -5.35
C TYR A 506 -18.24 3.44 -4.91
N VAL A 507 -18.14 4.34 -3.91
CA VAL A 507 -19.30 5.11 -3.41
C VAL A 507 -19.82 6.09 -4.48
N LEU A 508 -19.01 6.44 -5.47
CA LEU A 508 -19.42 7.27 -6.60
C LEU A 508 -20.56 6.65 -7.43
N LEU A 509 -20.83 5.34 -7.30
CA LEU A 509 -22.06 4.71 -7.81
C LEU A 509 -23.34 5.39 -7.31
N MET A 510 -23.32 5.97 -6.10
CA MET A 510 -24.47 6.68 -5.53
C MET A 510 -24.79 7.98 -6.28
N PHE A 511 -23.89 8.51 -7.12
CA PHE A 511 -24.13 9.72 -7.91
C PHE A 511 -24.87 9.44 -9.24
N TYR A 512 -25.02 8.18 -9.64
CA TYR A 512 -25.73 7.83 -10.88
C TYR A 512 -27.18 8.31 -10.94
N PRO A 513 -28.02 8.16 -9.89
CA PRO A 513 -29.37 8.73 -9.88
C PRO A 513 -29.37 10.24 -10.18
N ALA A 514 -28.39 10.99 -9.69
CA ALA A 514 -28.25 12.42 -9.98
C ALA A 514 -27.89 12.67 -11.46
N ILE A 515 -26.94 11.91 -12.01
CA ILE A 515 -26.56 11.99 -13.43
C ILE A 515 -27.76 11.66 -14.33
N LEU A 516 -28.50 10.60 -14.02
CA LEU A 516 -29.70 10.21 -14.75
C LEU A 516 -30.80 11.28 -14.66
N ALA A 517 -31.05 11.81 -13.46
CA ALA A 517 -32.01 12.91 -13.29
C ALA A 517 -31.59 14.17 -14.05
N ALA A 518 -30.29 14.46 -14.11
CA ALA A 518 -29.75 15.61 -14.85
C ALA A 518 -29.94 15.43 -16.36
N ILE A 519 -29.69 14.23 -16.88
CA ILE A 519 -29.94 13.90 -18.29
C ILE A 519 -31.43 14.02 -18.61
N LYS A 520 -32.31 13.47 -17.77
CA LYS A 520 -33.77 13.49 -18.00
C LYS A 520 -34.40 14.88 -17.86
N GLY A 521 -33.80 15.77 -17.08
CA GLY A 521 -34.39 17.05 -16.72
C GLY A 521 -34.74 17.94 -17.92
N GLU A 522 -35.79 18.73 -17.77
CA GLU A 522 -36.26 19.70 -18.77
C GLU A 522 -35.27 20.87 -18.93
N ASP A 523 -34.62 21.27 -17.84
CA ASP A 523 -33.56 22.28 -17.84
C ASP A 523 -32.22 21.66 -18.29
N SER A 524 -31.87 21.83 -19.56
CA SER A 524 -30.59 21.31 -20.07
C SER A 524 -29.40 21.95 -19.35
N LEU A 525 -28.56 21.13 -18.72
CA LEU A 525 -27.30 21.60 -18.15
C LEU A 525 -26.34 22.10 -19.24
N SER A 526 -25.38 22.94 -18.83
CA SER A 526 -24.34 23.40 -19.74
C SER A 526 -23.38 22.27 -20.10
N LYS A 527 -22.64 22.41 -21.21
CA LYS A 527 -21.58 21.48 -21.61
C LYS A 527 -20.56 21.24 -20.49
N PHE A 528 -20.19 22.31 -19.80
CA PHE A 528 -19.22 22.26 -18.70
C PHE A 528 -19.75 21.43 -17.51
N ASP A 529 -21.04 21.56 -17.21
CA ASP A 529 -21.68 20.82 -16.13
C ASP A 529 -21.69 19.31 -16.40
N TYR A 530 -22.00 18.90 -17.63
CA TYR A 530 -21.93 17.50 -18.03
C TYR A 530 -20.49 16.94 -18.02
N ILE A 531 -19.48 17.76 -18.35
CA ILE A 531 -18.08 17.36 -18.20
C ILE A 531 -17.77 17.08 -16.72
N LEU A 532 -18.18 17.95 -15.81
CA LEU A 532 -17.93 17.75 -14.37
C LEU A 532 -18.63 16.50 -13.83
N LEU A 533 -19.88 16.25 -14.24
CA LEU A 533 -20.57 15.01 -13.89
C LEU A 533 -19.86 13.77 -14.42
N GLY A 534 -19.25 13.87 -15.61
CA GLY A 534 -18.50 12.76 -16.20
C GLY A 534 -17.17 12.51 -15.51
N VAL A 535 -16.47 13.58 -15.07
CA VAL A 535 -15.25 13.45 -14.26
C VAL A 535 -15.47 12.60 -13.00
N LEU A 536 -16.66 12.64 -12.39
CA LEU A 536 -16.98 11.80 -11.22
C LEU A 536 -17.01 10.30 -11.53
N ILE A 537 -17.33 9.91 -12.77
CA ILE A 537 -17.50 8.50 -13.16
C ILE A 537 -16.38 8.01 -14.08
N THR A 538 -15.49 8.89 -14.52
CA THR A 538 -14.37 8.53 -15.37
C THR A 538 -13.17 8.07 -14.52
N PRO A 539 -12.48 6.98 -14.88
CA PRO A 539 -11.21 6.64 -14.24
C PRO A 539 -10.12 7.66 -14.64
N ILE A 540 -9.34 8.13 -13.66
CA ILE A 540 -8.34 9.19 -13.86
C ILE A 540 -6.99 8.72 -13.31
N ALA A 541 -5.97 8.67 -14.16
CA ALA A 541 -4.61 8.30 -13.79
C ALA A 541 -3.75 9.57 -13.76
N LEU A 542 -3.50 10.10 -12.57
CA LEU A 542 -2.66 11.28 -12.37
C LEU A 542 -1.60 11.03 -11.29
N PRO A 543 -0.53 11.85 -11.27
CA PRO A 543 0.58 11.66 -10.34
C PRO A 543 0.18 11.61 -8.86
N TYR A 544 0.92 10.82 -8.10
CA TYR A 544 0.89 10.84 -6.64
C TYR A 544 1.49 12.14 -6.10
N ILE A 545 1.10 12.50 -4.87
CA ILE A 545 1.56 13.69 -4.16
C ILE A 545 2.38 13.22 -2.97
N PRO A 546 3.72 13.27 -3.05
CA PRO A 546 4.61 12.71 -2.02
C PRO A 546 4.35 13.25 -0.60
N LEU A 547 3.84 14.47 -0.49
CA LEU A 547 3.56 15.14 0.78
C LEU A 547 2.30 14.62 1.49
N GLY A 548 1.34 14.05 0.75
CA GLY A 548 0.09 13.49 1.28
C GLY A 548 0.29 12.24 2.14
N ASP A 549 1.35 11.52 1.80
CA ASP A 549 1.64 10.17 2.23
C ASP A 549 2.58 10.14 3.46
N ALA A 550 3.28 11.25 3.73
CA ALA A 550 4.11 11.46 4.92
C ALA A 550 3.33 11.51 6.26
N TYR A 551 2.00 11.41 6.22
CA TYR A 551 1.10 11.46 7.39
C TYR A 551 0.46 10.13 7.74
N VAL A 552 0.82 9.06 7.03
CA VAL A 552 0.21 7.75 7.20
C VAL A 552 1.32 6.79 7.61
N ASP A 553 1.30 6.36 8.87
CA ASP A 553 2.22 5.40 9.47
C ASP A 553 2.00 4.01 8.85
N SER A 554 2.46 3.79 7.60
CA SER A 554 2.51 2.47 7.00
C SER A 554 3.56 2.38 5.90
N ASP A 555 4.40 1.34 5.94
CA ASP A 555 5.46 1.07 4.96
C ASP A 555 4.93 0.65 3.56
N ASN A 556 3.62 0.48 3.40
CA ASN A 556 2.98 0.09 2.14
C ASN A 556 1.61 0.77 1.95
N LEU A 557 1.63 2.06 1.59
CA LEU A 557 0.44 2.81 1.19
C LEU A 557 -0.27 2.18 0.00
N GLN A 558 -1.41 1.53 0.25
CA GLN A 558 -2.21 0.90 -0.81
C GLN A 558 -3.03 1.91 -1.62
N MET A 559 -3.28 3.10 -1.05
CA MET A 559 -4.01 4.21 -1.67
C MET A 559 -3.32 5.55 -1.40
N GLY A 560 -2.11 5.74 -1.96
CA GLY A 560 -1.39 7.01 -1.87
C GLY A 560 -2.18 8.20 -2.43
N LEU A 561 -1.99 9.38 -1.85
CA LEU A 561 -2.66 10.60 -2.30
C LEU A 561 -2.27 10.91 -3.76
N SER A 562 -3.26 11.15 -4.61
CA SER A 562 -3.04 11.50 -6.02
C SER A 562 -3.87 12.71 -6.44
N TYR A 563 -3.44 13.38 -7.51
CA TYR A 563 -4.24 14.44 -8.12
C TYR A 563 -5.61 13.95 -8.63
N SER A 564 -5.76 12.65 -8.90
CA SER A 564 -7.06 12.05 -9.26
C SER A 564 -8.06 12.19 -8.11
N GLY A 565 -7.65 11.82 -6.89
CA GLY A 565 -8.48 11.95 -5.69
C GLY A 565 -8.84 13.40 -5.39
N ILE A 566 -7.92 14.35 -5.59
CA ILE A 566 -8.18 15.78 -5.41
C ILE A 566 -9.25 16.27 -6.39
N ILE A 567 -9.09 15.97 -7.67
CA ILE A 567 -10.02 16.46 -8.71
C ILE A 567 -11.45 15.99 -8.41
N VAL A 568 -11.63 14.71 -8.07
CA VAL A 568 -12.96 14.16 -7.74
C VAL A 568 -13.57 14.90 -6.54
N ASN A 569 -12.81 15.08 -5.46
CA ASN A 569 -13.28 15.80 -4.27
C ASN A 569 -13.62 17.27 -4.58
N VAL A 570 -12.79 17.96 -5.37
CA VAL A 570 -13.05 19.35 -5.79
C VAL A 570 -14.33 19.46 -6.62
N VAL A 571 -14.59 18.52 -7.51
CA VAL A 571 -15.83 18.49 -8.31
C VAL A 571 -17.06 18.31 -7.40
N ILE A 572 -16.98 17.41 -6.40
CA ILE A 572 -18.06 17.21 -5.43
C ILE A 572 -18.34 18.51 -4.65
N VAL A 573 -17.29 19.12 -4.08
CA VAL A 573 -17.40 20.36 -3.30
C VAL A 573 -17.95 21.51 -4.15
N TYR A 574 -17.48 21.64 -5.41
CA TYR A 574 -18.00 22.64 -6.35
C TYR A 574 -19.52 22.52 -6.52
N TRP A 575 -20.01 21.30 -6.74
CA TRP A 575 -21.44 21.07 -6.93
C TRP A 575 -22.24 21.31 -5.67
N VAL A 576 -21.75 20.91 -4.49
CA VAL A 576 -22.38 21.20 -3.20
C VAL A 576 -22.55 22.70 -3.02
N ILE A 577 -21.47 23.47 -3.15
CA ILE A 577 -21.49 24.93 -2.99
C ILE A 577 -22.47 25.56 -3.98
N ARG A 578 -22.42 25.16 -5.25
CA ARG A 578 -23.30 25.69 -6.28
C ARG A 578 -24.77 25.41 -5.98
N ILE A 579 -25.12 24.16 -5.66
CA ILE A 579 -26.51 23.77 -5.39
C ILE A 579 -27.04 24.48 -4.14
N VAL A 580 -26.24 24.58 -3.08
CA VAL A 580 -26.61 25.28 -1.85
C VAL A 580 -26.81 26.78 -2.12
N ALA A 581 -25.90 27.41 -2.85
CA ALA A 581 -26.02 28.82 -3.24
C ALA A 581 -27.26 29.08 -4.11
N GLU A 582 -27.52 28.22 -5.10
CA GLU A 582 -28.73 28.27 -5.95
C GLU A 582 -30.02 28.15 -5.10
N THR A 583 -29.98 27.32 -4.04
CA THR A 583 -31.12 27.10 -3.16
C THR A 583 -31.38 28.29 -2.23
N ILE A 584 -30.33 28.96 -1.74
CA ILE A 584 -30.43 30.13 -0.85
C ILE A 584 -30.79 31.41 -1.63
N LEU A 585 -30.10 31.68 -2.74
CA LEU A 585 -30.20 32.93 -3.49
C LEU A 585 -31.35 32.95 -4.51
N GLY A 586 -31.96 31.79 -4.76
CA GLY A 586 -33.04 31.63 -5.73
C GLY A 586 -32.54 31.37 -7.16
N SER A 587 -33.34 30.63 -7.93
CA SER A 587 -32.99 30.12 -9.26
C SER A 587 -32.64 31.19 -10.31
N GLY A 588 -33.09 32.44 -10.12
CA GLY A 588 -32.84 33.55 -11.05
C GLY A 588 -31.47 34.22 -10.90
N VAL A 589 -30.79 34.04 -9.76
CA VAL A 589 -29.44 34.61 -9.53
C VAL A 589 -28.34 33.69 -10.12
N CYS A 590 -28.71 32.47 -10.52
CA CYS A 590 -27.79 31.46 -11.06
C CYS A 590 -28.29 30.80 -12.36
N SER A 591 -29.45 31.20 -12.90
CA SER A 591 -29.96 30.68 -14.19
C SER A 591 -29.13 31.21 -15.35
N LEU A 592 -28.49 30.27 -16.06
CA LEU A 592 -27.56 30.49 -17.17
C LEU A 592 -28.22 30.43 -18.56
N SER A 593 -29.54 30.56 -18.68
CA SER A 593 -30.24 30.47 -19.96
C SER A 593 -31.02 31.76 -20.27
N GLY A 594 -30.41 32.61 -21.10
CA GLY A 594 -31.04 33.79 -21.69
C GLY A 594 -30.06 34.94 -21.87
N ASP A 595 -30.13 35.63 -23.02
CA ASP A 595 -29.27 36.74 -23.46
C ASP A 595 -29.27 38.01 -22.57
N ARG A 596 -29.66 37.90 -21.29
CA ARG A 596 -29.53 38.95 -20.29
C ARG A 596 -28.72 38.44 -19.11
N VAL A 597 -27.42 38.63 -19.22
CA VAL A 597 -26.43 38.34 -18.19
C VAL A 597 -26.68 39.22 -16.97
N ASP A 598 -27.17 38.64 -15.88
CA ASP A 598 -27.15 39.29 -14.58
C ASP A 598 -25.69 39.36 -14.09
N ARG A 599 -25.13 40.57 -13.99
CA ARG A 599 -23.71 40.81 -13.67
C ARG A 599 -23.30 40.13 -12.35
N LYS A 600 -24.23 39.98 -11.40
CA LYS A 600 -23.97 39.36 -10.09
C LYS A 600 -23.71 37.86 -10.18
N ALA A 601 -24.38 37.15 -11.09
CA ALA A 601 -24.22 35.71 -11.33
C ALA A 601 -22.85 35.38 -11.96
N VAL A 602 -22.42 36.20 -12.92
CA VAL A 602 -21.11 36.08 -13.57
C VAL A 602 -19.98 36.41 -12.62
N ILE A 603 -20.17 37.40 -11.74
CA ILE A 603 -19.20 37.74 -10.70
C ILE A 603 -19.06 36.57 -9.70
N CYS A 604 -20.16 35.96 -9.22
CA CYS A 604 -20.07 34.79 -8.35
C CYS A 604 -19.39 33.59 -9.03
N ARG A 605 -19.72 33.31 -10.30
CA ARG A 605 -19.04 32.25 -11.08
C ARG A 605 -17.55 32.55 -11.24
N ARG A 606 -17.18 33.79 -11.55
CA ARG A 606 -15.78 34.21 -11.69
C ARG A 606 -15.07 34.17 -10.35
N ILE A 607 -15.69 34.57 -9.25
CA ILE A 607 -15.11 34.49 -7.90
C ILE A 607 -14.91 33.03 -7.49
N ILE A 608 -15.90 32.15 -7.64
CA ILE A 608 -15.76 30.72 -7.29
C ILE A 608 -14.75 30.03 -8.20
N THR A 609 -14.75 30.34 -9.50
CA THR A 609 -13.80 29.77 -10.47
C THR A 609 -12.39 30.34 -10.27
N VAL A 610 -12.25 31.62 -9.90
CA VAL A 610 -10.97 32.25 -9.55
C VAL A 610 -10.49 31.76 -8.20
N ILE A 611 -11.36 31.54 -7.21
CA ILE A 611 -10.98 30.91 -5.95
C ILE A 611 -10.49 29.50 -6.26
N LEU A 612 -11.23 28.66 -6.99
CA LEU A 612 -10.82 27.29 -7.31
C LEU A 612 -9.58 27.21 -8.21
N ILE A 613 -9.43 28.12 -9.19
CA ILE A 613 -8.20 28.23 -10.00
C ILE A 613 -7.07 28.76 -9.15
N ALA A 614 -7.27 29.76 -8.29
CA ALA A 614 -6.27 30.28 -7.38
C ALA A 614 -5.88 29.21 -6.37
N THR A 615 -6.81 28.45 -5.79
CA THR A 615 -6.50 27.32 -4.91
C THR A 615 -5.78 26.22 -5.70
N SER A 616 -6.17 25.89 -6.92
CA SER A 616 -5.50 24.89 -7.79
C SER A 616 -4.11 25.35 -8.25
N VAL A 617 -3.91 26.64 -8.51
CA VAL A 617 -2.64 27.27 -8.86
C VAL A 617 -1.78 27.42 -7.62
N THR A 618 -2.34 27.77 -6.47
CA THR A 618 -1.68 27.73 -5.16
C THR A 618 -1.30 26.29 -4.82
N PHE A 619 -2.10 25.28 -5.16
CA PHE A 619 -1.77 23.86 -5.02
C PHE A 619 -0.65 23.42 -5.98
N LEU A 620 -0.62 23.93 -7.22
CA LEU A 620 0.44 23.66 -8.19
C LEU A 620 1.76 24.41 -7.89
N VAL A 621 1.67 25.60 -7.29
CA VAL A 621 2.81 26.49 -7.03
C VAL A 621 3.39 26.28 -5.62
N PHE A 622 2.56 26.02 -4.61
CA PHE A 622 2.98 25.79 -3.22
C PHE A 622 3.00 24.31 -2.82
N GLY A 623 2.49 23.38 -3.64
CA GLY A 623 2.66 21.93 -3.44
C GLY A 623 4.11 21.43 -3.55
N HIS A 624 5.07 22.33 -3.80
CA HIS A 624 6.51 22.07 -3.74
C HIS A 624 7.21 22.71 -2.53
N ILE A 625 6.51 23.44 -1.65
CA ILE A 625 7.15 24.09 -0.52
C ILE A 625 6.24 24.03 0.71
N ARG A 626 6.45 22.97 1.51
CA ARG A 626 6.55 22.94 2.98
C ARG A 626 6.34 21.49 3.44
N PRO A 627 7.37 20.74 3.88
CA PRO A 627 7.12 19.60 4.73
C PRO A 627 6.42 20.10 6.00
N TYR A 628 5.33 19.44 6.38
CA TYR A 628 4.81 19.57 7.73
C TYR A 628 5.83 18.90 8.65
N ASN A 629 6.68 19.70 9.28
CA ASN A 629 7.43 19.21 10.41
C ASN A 629 6.39 18.92 11.50
N LYS A 630 6.22 17.66 11.88
CA LYS A 630 5.97 17.36 13.30
C LYS A 630 7.05 18.17 14.03
N SER A 631 6.65 19.20 14.76
CA SER A 631 7.62 20.05 15.48
C SER A 631 8.17 19.22 16.63
N TYR A 632 9.27 18.53 16.41
CA TYR A 632 10.03 17.89 17.47
C TYR A 632 10.76 18.97 18.27
N SER A 633 11.05 18.69 19.54
CA SER A 633 11.74 19.65 20.43
C SER A 633 13.24 19.81 20.14
N PHE A 634 13.76 19.17 19.09
CA PHE A 634 15.14 19.30 18.67
C PHE A 634 15.39 20.66 18.00
N ALA A 635 16.61 21.18 18.14
CA ALA A 635 17.09 22.21 17.22
C ALA A 635 17.33 21.60 15.83
N GLY A 636 17.03 22.33 14.75
CA GLY A 636 17.04 21.79 13.38
C GLY A 636 15.67 21.30 12.91
N ASP A 637 15.56 20.94 11.64
CA ASP A 637 14.31 20.46 11.01
C ASP A 637 14.39 19.02 10.48
N GLY A 638 15.48 18.32 10.80
CA GLY A 638 15.71 16.92 10.40
C GLY A 638 16.09 16.75 8.94
N THR A 639 16.29 17.82 8.18
CA THR A 639 16.80 17.74 6.80
C THR A 639 18.32 17.57 6.80
N SER A 640 18.90 17.10 5.68
CA SER A 640 20.36 16.98 5.55
C SER A 640 21.11 18.30 5.68
N LYS A 641 20.44 19.44 5.48
CA LYS A 641 21.03 20.79 5.65
C LYS A 641 20.87 21.34 7.07
N HIS A 642 19.77 20.98 7.74
CA HIS A 642 19.45 21.38 9.10
C HIS A 642 19.06 20.15 9.93
N PRO A 643 20.00 19.22 10.16
CA PRO A 643 19.74 18.00 10.93
C PRO A 643 19.27 18.33 12.35
N TYR A 644 18.51 17.42 12.96
CA TYR A 644 18.18 17.52 14.38
C TYR A 644 19.45 17.43 15.23
N GLU A 645 19.70 18.45 16.05
CA GLU A 645 20.88 18.53 16.88
C GLU A 645 20.67 17.79 18.21
N ILE A 646 21.61 16.92 18.55
CA ILE A 646 21.70 16.25 19.85
C ILE A 646 22.90 16.81 20.58
N SER A 647 22.65 17.63 21.60
CA SER A 647 23.70 18.37 22.32
C SER A 647 23.80 17.99 23.79
N SER A 648 22.80 17.26 24.31
CA SER A 648 22.63 16.99 25.73
C SER A 648 22.02 15.61 26.00
N VAL A 649 22.05 15.19 27.27
CA VAL A 649 21.37 13.98 27.74
C VAL A 649 19.86 14.08 27.53
N ASP A 650 19.27 15.27 27.68
CA ASP A 650 17.83 15.46 27.50
C ASP A 650 17.41 15.31 26.04
N ASP A 651 18.19 15.85 25.09
CA ASP A 651 17.97 15.63 23.65
C ASP A 651 18.02 14.13 23.32
N PHE A 652 19.02 13.42 23.88
CA PHE A 652 19.16 11.98 23.66
C PHE A 652 17.98 11.19 24.24
N LYS A 653 17.55 11.50 25.48
CA LYS A 653 16.38 10.87 26.10
C LYS A 653 15.08 11.17 25.35
N TYR A 654 14.95 12.38 24.80
CA TYR A 654 13.80 12.74 23.97
C TYR A 654 13.79 11.94 22.66
N LEU A 655 14.95 11.68 22.05
CA LEU A 655 15.06 10.77 20.90
C LEU A 655 14.62 9.35 21.26
N VAL A 656 15.09 8.82 22.39
CA VAL A 656 14.66 7.50 22.91
C VAL A 656 13.13 7.46 23.05
N GLU A 657 12.54 8.45 23.74
CA GLU A 657 11.10 8.52 24.00
C GLU A 657 10.28 8.54 22.71
N VAL A 658 10.68 9.37 21.74
CA VAL A 658 9.92 9.54 20.49
C VAL A 658 10.01 8.30 19.61
N VAL A 659 11.19 7.69 19.50
CA VAL A 659 11.36 6.46 18.70
C VAL A 659 10.62 5.29 19.34
N ASN A 660 10.72 5.11 20.66
CA ASN A 660 10.02 4.03 21.37
C ASN A 660 8.49 4.23 21.40
N LYS A 661 7.99 5.42 21.05
CA LYS A 661 6.56 5.70 20.83
C LYS A 661 6.08 5.36 19.41
N GLY A 662 6.96 4.98 18.49
CA GLY A 662 6.62 4.52 17.14
C GLY A 662 7.08 5.44 16.00
N GLU A 663 7.91 6.47 16.27
CA GLU A 663 8.46 7.32 15.20
C GLU A 663 9.80 6.77 14.70
N HIS A 664 9.85 6.32 13.44
CA HIS A 664 11.06 5.68 12.88
C HIS A 664 12.07 6.66 12.28
N PHE A 665 11.68 7.93 12.05
CA PHE A 665 12.54 8.96 11.45
C PHE A 665 13.14 8.60 10.07
N SER A 666 12.44 7.79 9.26
CA SER A 666 12.90 7.45 7.91
C SER A 666 13.15 8.69 7.05
N GLY A 667 14.37 8.84 6.55
CA GLY A 667 14.81 9.99 5.74
C GLY A 667 15.17 11.26 6.53
N ALA A 668 15.12 11.23 7.87
CA ALA A 668 15.56 12.34 8.71
C ALA A 668 17.04 12.20 9.13
N TYR A 669 17.66 13.34 9.42
CA TYR A 669 19.08 13.46 9.78
C TYR A 669 19.23 14.03 11.19
N PHE A 670 20.09 13.40 11.98
CA PHE A 670 20.49 13.78 13.31
C PHE A 670 21.99 14.04 13.34
N VAL A 671 22.40 15.00 14.14
CA VAL A 671 23.81 15.35 14.32
C VAL A 671 24.12 15.61 15.78
N GLN A 672 25.17 14.98 16.28
CA GLN A 672 25.67 15.30 17.60
C GLN A 672 26.55 16.56 17.54
N THR A 673 26.34 17.49 18.45
CA THR A 673 27.05 18.78 18.48
C THR A 673 27.95 18.97 19.70
N ALA A 674 27.87 18.06 20.67
CA ALA A 674 28.70 18.02 21.87
C ALA A 674 28.86 16.59 22.39
N ASP A 675 29.85 16.36 23.25
CA ASP A 675 29.95 15.09 24.00
C ASP A 675 28.78 14.99 24.99
N ILE A 676 28.12 13.84 25.05
CA ILE A 676 26.95 13.58 25.91
C ILE A 676 27.41 12.71 27.07
N LYS A 677 27.36 13.23 28.29
CA LYS A 677 27.85 12.53 29.49
C LYS A 677 26.70 12.13 30.40
N PHE A 678 26.47 10.83 30.52
CA PHE A 678 25.54 10.22 31.46
C PHE A 678 26.19 10.04 32.85
N ASP A 679 25.37 9.67 33.84
CA ASP A 679 25.83 9.44 35.21
C ASP A 679 26.51 8.08 35.42
N GLY A 680 26.33 7.13 34.49
CA GLY A 680 26.88 5.77 34.56
C GLY A 680 26.11 4.82 35.45
N VAL A 681 24.94 5.22 35.97
CA VAL A 681 24.15 4.43 36.92
C VAL A 681 22.65 4.43 36.62
N THR A 682 22.13 5.45 35.94
CA THR A 682 20.72 5.48 35.50
C THR A 682 20.59 4.69 34.21
N SER A 683 19.81 3.60 34.24
CA SER A 683 19.57 2.78 33.06
C SER A 683 18.82 3.57 31.99
N ILE A 684 19.31 3.52 30.75
CA ILE A 684 18.71 4.17 29.58
C ILE A 684 18.22 3.10 28.61
N ASP A 685 16.94 3.19 28.20
CA ASP A 685 16.39 2.30 27.19
C ASP A 685 17.07 2.53 25.82
N PRO A 686 17.25 1.48 25.01
CA PRO A 686 17.73 1.64 23.64
C PRO A 686 16.77 2.46 22.78
N ILE A 687 17.31 3.16 21.78
CA ILE A 687 16.52 3.85 20.75
C ILE A 687 15.92 2.79 19.81
N GLY A 688 14.59 2.60 19.84
CA GLY A 688 13.87 1.62 19.02
C GLY A 688 13.78 0.24 19.67
N TRP A 689 13.21 0.14 20.88
CA TRP A 689 13.24 -1.07 21.73
C TRP A 689 11.89 -1.58 22.28
N ASP A 690 10.96 -0.70 22.65
CA ASP A 690 9.87 -1.02 23.60
C ASP A 690 8.63 -1.75 23.01
N LYS A 691 8.52 -1.90 21.68
CA LYS A 691 7.33 -2.50 21.02
C LYS A 691 7.66 -3.30 19.77
N GLU A 692 6.78 -4.24 19.40
CA GLU A 692 6.73 -4.81 18.05
C GLU A 692 6.77 -3.66 17.04
N ASP A 693 7.76 -3.68 16.15
CA ASP A 693 8.05 -2.66 15.13
C ASP A 693 8.84 -1.40 15.56
N SER A 694 9.24 -1.26 16.83
CA SER A 694 10.13 -0.16 17.24
C SER A 694 11.51 -0.28 16.60
N ARG A 695 11.87 0.70 15.76
CA ARG A 695 13.17 0.76 15.05
C ARG A 695 13.58 2.21 14.79
N PHE A 696 14.87 2.43 14.60
CA PHE A 696 15.41 3.70 14.12
C PHE A 696 15.85 3.57 12.65
N SER A 697 15.17 4.28 11.74
CA SER A 697 15.44 4.31 10.29
C SER A 697 16.02 5.66 9.83
N GLY A 698 16.39 6.54 10.76
CA GLY A 698 17.03 7.82 10.48
C GLY A 698 18.55 7.72 10.27
N VAL A 699 19.18 8.87 10.07
CA VAL A 699 20.64 8.99 9.94
C VAL A 699 21.21 9.73 11.14
N TYR A 700 22.04 9.08 11.96
CA TYR A 700 22.68 9.68 13.14
C TYR A 700 24.18 9.88 12.91
N ASP A 701 24.62 11.14 12.77
CA ASP A 701 26.04 11.51 12.68
C ASP A 701 26.58 11.96 14.04
N GLY A 702 27.41 11.13 14.66
CA GLY A 702 28.11 11.49 15.89
C GLY A 702 29.14 12.61 15.72
N LYS A 703 29.57 12.94 14.49
CA LYS A 703 30.60 13.95 14.18
C LYS A 703 31.91 13.80 14.97
N GLY A 704 32.21 12.60 15.46
CA GLY A 704 33.38 12.32 16.31
C GLY A 704 33.16 12.64 17.79
N HIS A 705 31.97 13.08 18.20
CA HIS A 705 31.62 13.27 19.60
C HIS A 705 31.40 11.94 20.32
N SER A 706 31.51 11.99 21.64
CA SER A 706 31.39 10.82 22.51
C SER A 706 30.07 10.80 23.27
N ILE A 707 29.44 9.63 23.38
CA ILE A 707 28.53 9.28 24.46
C ILE A 707 29.38 8.65 25.57
N ILE A 708 29.33 9.21 26.78
CA ILE A 708 30.20 8.87 27.90
C ILE A 708 29.36 8.34 29.06
N ASN A 709 29.79 7.25 29.69
CA ASN A 709 29.13 6.63 30.84
C ASN A 709 27.69 6.13 30.53
N TYR A 710 27.43 5.65 29.31
CA TYR A 710 26.13 5.09 28.97
C TYR A 710 25.88 3.78 29.72
N TYR A 711 24.85 3.76 30.56
CA TYR A 711 24.45 2.58 31.31
C TYR A 711 23.08 2.10 30.85
N SER A 712 22.95 0.83 30.52
CA SER A 712 21.71 0.24 30.02
C SER A 712 21.61 -1.21 30.47
N LEU A 713 20.64 -1.49 31.33
CA LEU A 713 20.40 -2.79 31.95
C LEU A 713 18.95 -3.22 31.70
N SER A 714 18.76 -4.41 31.14
CA SER A 714 17.44 -5.03 31.06
C SER A 714 17.14 -5.84 32.33
N PRO A 715 16.02 -5.59 33.04
CA PRO A 715 15.60 -6.40 34.18
C PRO A 715 14.99 -7.75 33.77
N ASP A 716 14.58 -7.91 32.51
CA ASP A 716 13.84 -9.07 31.97
C ASP A 716 14.59 -9.78 30.84
N ASP A 717 15.94 -9.70 30.82
CA ASP A 717 16.78 -10.33 29.80
C ASP A 717 16.34 -10.01 28.35
N GLN A 718 16.02 -8.75 28.06
CA GLN A 718 15.71 -8.29 26.70
C GLN A 718 16.99 -7.98 25.91
N ASN A 719 16.85 -7.73 24.61
CA ASN A 719 17.97 -7.41 23.72
C ASN A 719 18.39 -5.94 23.88
N MET A 720 19.68 -5.64 23.96
CA MET A 720 20.15 -4.32 24.38
C MET A 720 21.22 -3.72 23.46
N GLY A 721 21.24 -2.39 23.39
CA GLY A 721 22.23 -1.58 22.68
C GLY A 721 21.95 -0.09 22.86
N VAL A 722 22.75 0.80 22.27
CA VAL A 722 22.38 2.24 22.21
C VAL A 722 21.15 2.43 21.33
N PHE A 723 21.11 1.69 20.23
CA PHE A 723 19.96 1.47 19.36
C PHE A 723 19.43 0.05 19.57
N GLY A 724 18.11 -0.13 19.50
CA GLY A 724 17.49 -1.45 19.52
C GLY A 724 17.63 -2.12 18.15
N VAL A 725 16.59 -1.97 17.33
CA VAL A 725 16.65 -2.30 15.89
C VAL A 725 17.11 -1.09 15.09
N LEU A 726 18.26 -1.21 14.41
CA LEU A 726 18.80 -0.21 13.50
C LEU A 726 18.48 -0.56 12.04
N ASP A 727 17.58 0.22 11.44
CA ASP A 727 17.18 0.13 10.02
C ASP A 727 17.62 1.37 9.22
N GLY A 728 18.38 2.26 9.86
CA GLY A 728 18.98 3.47 9.29
C GLY A 728 20.50 3.46 9.39
N ALA A 729 21.12 4.63 9.51
CA ALA A 729 22.57 4.74 9.55
C ALA A 729 23.06 5.41 10.83
N VAL A 730 24.09 4.85 11.47
CA VAL A 730 24.85 5.49 12.54
C VAL A 730 26.29 5.62 12.07
N TYR A 731 26.84 6.82 12.11
CA TYR A 731 28.24 7.01 11.76
C TYR A 731 28.97 8.00 12.65
N ASN A 732 30.29 7.86 12.74
CA ASN A 732 31.19 8.77 13.45
C ASN A 732 30.89 8.93 14.95
N LEU A 733 30.40 7.88 15.62
CA LEU A 733 30.01 7.92 17.02
C LEU A 733 31.04 7.22 17.91
N ASN A 734 31.43 7.86 19.00
CA ASN A 734 32.26 7.24 20.03
C ASN A 734 31.41 6.91 21.26
N LEU A 735 31.50 5.69 21.77
CA LEU A 735 30.93 5.26 23.04
C LEU A 735 32.08 5.00 24.01
N LYS A 736 32.12 5.71 25.14
CA LYS A 736 33.20 5.64 26.13
C LYS A 736 32.67 5.24 27.50
N ASN A 737 33.31 4.26 28.12
CA ASN A 737 32.90 3.71 29.41
C ASN A 737 31.40 3.34 29.45
N CYS A 738 30.90 2.62 28.43
CA CYS A 738 29.54 2.08 28.51
C CYS A 738 29.48 0.85 29.42
N SER A 739 28.28 0.56 29.92
CA SER A 739 27.95 -0.70 30.56
C SER A 739 26.57 -1.11 30.07
N ILE A 740 26.52 -2.16 29.23
CA ILE A 740 25.28 -2.62 28.58
C ILE A 740 25.06 -4.09 28.91
N ALA A 741 23.89 -4.43 29.45
CA ALA A 741 23.58 -5.78 29.92
C ALA A 741 22.15 -6.23 29.57
N GLY A 742 22.02 -7.43 28.99
CA GLY A 742 20.76 -8.04 28.55
C GLY A 742 20.98 -9.45 27.96
N ASN A 743 20.06 -9.96 27.14
CA ASN A 743 20.18 -11.29 26.53
C ASN A 743 21.01 -11.28 25.23
N ILE A 744 20.56 -10.55 24.22
CA ILE A 744 21.30 -10.33 22.96
C ILE A 744 21.78 -8.89 22.93
N VAL A 745 23.09 -8.65 22.98
CA VAL A 745 23.63 -7.30 23.28
C VAL A 745 24.71 -6.85 22.30
N GLY A 746 24.54 -5.64 21.77
CA GLY A 746 25.52 -4.96 20.94
C GLY A 746 25.91 -3.59 21.48
N GLY A 747 27.16 -3.18 21.24
CA GLY A 747 27.66 -1.89 21.72
C GLY A 747 26.92 -0.68 21.15
N VAL A 748 26.60 -0.71 19.86
CA VAL A 748 25.86 0.34 19.13
C VAL A 748 24.41 -0.09 18.91
N ALA A 749 24.17 -1.30 18.40
CA ALA A 749 22.82 -1.81 18.14
C ALA A 749 22.69 -3.29 18.52
N TYR A 750 21.53 -3.76 18.99
CA TYR A 750 21.39 -5.22 19.13
C TYR A 750 21.19 -5.88 17.75
N GLU A 751 20.38 -5.29 16.87
CA GLU A 751 20.12 -5.80 15.52
C GLU A 751 20.29 -4.72 14.47
N VAL A 752 21.03 -5.05 13.41
CA VAL A 752 21.19 -4.22 12.21
C VAL A 752 20.45 -4.91 11.07
N THR A 753 19.42 -4.27 10.51
CA THR A 753 18.63 -4.82 9.39
C THR A 753 19.43 -4.77 8.08
N PRO A 754 18.93 -5.36 6.97
CA PRO A 754 19.57 -5.23 5.66
C PRO A 754 19.73 -3.77 5.16
N ASN A 755 18.93 -2.83 5.66
CA ASN A 755 19.07 -1.39 5.35
C ASN A 755 19.99 -0.66 6.35
N GLY A 756 20.33 -1.32 7.45
CA GLY A 756 21.11 -0.76 8.54
C GLY A 756 22.59 -0.61 8.20
N LYS A 757 23.18 0.51 8.62
CA LYS A 757 24.61 0.77 8.47
C LYS A 757 25.23 1.34 9.76
N ILE A 758 26.34 0.77 10.20
CA ILE A 758 27.19 1.33 11.27
C ILE A 758 28.57 1.61 10.69
N GLU A 759 29.03 2.86 10.75
CA GLU A 759 30.30 3.25 10.13
C GLU A 759 31.17 4.13 11.04
N ASN A 760 32.48 3.91 11.07
CA ASN A 760 33.44 4.79 11.76
C ASN A 760 33.12 5.00 13.25
N CYS A 761 32.65 3.94 13.94
CA CYS A 761 32.26 4.02 15.34
C CYS A 761 33.33 3.38 16.25
N TYR A 762 33.53 3.97 17.42
CA TYR A 762 34.40 3.44 18.47
C TYR A 762 33.57 3.07 19.69
N ILE A 763 33.74 1.88 20.23
CA ILE A 763 33.01 1.40 21.40
C ILE A 763 34.01 1.05 22.49
N ASN A 764 33.79 1.55 23.71
CA ASN A 764 34.57 1.17 24.88
C ASN A 764 33.67 1.04 26.11
N GLY A 765 33.84 -0.06 26.85
CA GLY A 765 33.06 -0.34 28.04
C GLY A 765 32.98 -1.82 28.38
N ILE A 766 31.90 -2.19 29.08
CA ILE A 766 31.58 -3.54 29.52
C ILE A 766 30.28 -3.95 28.85
N ILE A 767 30.25 -5.12 28.22
CA ILE A 767 29.04 -5.66 27.59
C ILE A 767 28.80 -7.07 28.10
N THR A 768 27.62 -7.31 28.67
CA THR A 768 27.25 -8.56 29.32
C THR A 768 25.98 -9.15 28.71
N GLY A 769 25.96 -10.45 28.42
CA GLY A 769 24.73 -11.12 27.97
C GLY A 769 24.88 -12.58 27.58
N TYR A 770 23.84 -13.18 27.00
CA TYR A 770 23.93 -14.54 26.46
C TYR A 770 24.70 -14.55 25.13
N GLN A 771 24.27 -13.69 24.19
CA GLN A 771 24.89 -13.46 22.90
C GLN A 771 25.35 -12.02 22.78
N VAL A 772 26.64 -11.79 22.56
CA VAL A 772 27.22 -10.43 22.54
C VAL A 772 28.08 -10.21 21.31
N GLY A 773 27.91 -9.04 20.69
CA GLY A 773 28.84 -8.52 19.70
C GLY A 773 29.40 -7.14 20.07
N GLY A 774 30.69 -6.93 19.84
CA GLY A 774 31.37 -5.71 20.27
C GLY A 774 30.82 -4.41 19.66
N VAL A 775 30.23 -4.47 18.45
CA VAL A 775 29.58 -3.34 17.77
C VAL A 775 28.08 -3.57 17.66
N ALA A 776 27.66 -4.73 17.16
CA ALA A 776 26.26 -5.14 17.15
C ALA A 776 26.13 -6.62 17.50
N ALA A 777 25.02 -7.09 18.04
CA ALA A 777 24.89 -8.54 18.30
C ALA A 777 24.59 -9.33 17.03
N VAL A 778 23.61 -8.88 16.25
CA VAL A 778 23.19 -9.50 14.98
C VAL A 778 23.28 -8.48 13.86
N ASN A 779 23.88 -8.86 12.74
CA ASN A 779 24.06 -8.00 11.58
C ASN A 779 23.55 -8.67 10.30
N TYR A 780 22.52 -8.07 9.70
CA TYR A 780 22.04 -8.35 8.34
C TYR A 780 22.46 -7.25 7.34
N GLY A 781 23.02 -6.14 7.83
CA GLY A 781 23.41 -4.96 7.05
C GLY A 781 24.92 -4.78 6.97
N THR A 782 25.40 -3.54 7.09
CA THR A 782 26.84 -3.22 6.93
C THR A 782 27.45 -2.59 8.17
N ILE A 783 28.53 -3.18 8.66
CA ILE A 783 29.40 -2.62 9.72
C ILE A 783 30.78 -2.33 9.11
N GLU A 784 31.18 -1.07 9.09
CA GLU A 784 32.40 -0.62 8.40
C GLU A 784 33.29 0.23 9.30
N ASN A 785 34.60 -0.03 9.29
CA ASN A 785 35.61 0.81 9.96
C ASN A 785 35.35 1.03 11.48
N CYS A 786 34.77 0.05 12.17
CA CYS A 786 34.42 0.16 13.57
C CYS A 786 35.47 -0.48 14.49
N VAL A 787 35.64 0.07 15.69
CA VAL A 787 36.57 -0.46 16.70
C VAL A 787 35.82 -0.72 18.00
N ALA A 788 35.74 -1.97 18.41
CA ALA A 788 35.16 -2.37 19.69
C ALA A 788 36.25 -2.74 20.70
N PHE A 789 36.43 -1.92 21.70
CA PHE A 789 37.33 -2.13 22.83
C PHE A 789 36.56 -2.35 24.12
N VAL A 790 35.94 -3.52 24.19
CA VAL A 790 34.98 -3.87 25.24
C VAL A 790 35.47 -5.07 26.04
N ASN A 791 35.11 -5.11 27.32
CA ASN A 791 35.20 -6.34 28.09
C ASN A 791 33.86 -7.07 27.93
N ILE A 792 33.90 -8.28 27.36
CA ILE A 792 32.69 -9.06 27.11
C ILE A 792 32.57 -10.16 28.16
N ASP A 793 31.42 -10.22 28.82
CA ASP A 793 31.02 -11.34 29.68
C ASP A 793 29.78 -12.02 29.07
N ALA A 794 30.00 -13.09 28.30
CA ALA A 794 28.93 -13.78 27.59
C ALA A 794 29.24 -15.24 27.25
N THR A 795 28.17 -15.98 26.96
CA THR A 795 28.25 -17.37 26.49
C THR A 795 28.74 -17.38 25.04
N ASP A 796 27.98 -16.74 24.14
CA ASP A 796 28.27 -16.60 22.73
C ASP A 796 28.87 -15.21 22.44
N VAL A 797 30.13 -15.19 22.01
CA VAL A 797 30.90 -13.95 21.80
C VAL A 797 31.26 -13.80 20.33
N PHE A 798 30.83 -12.68 19.76
CA PHE A 798 31.21 -12.21 18.44
C PHE A 798 32.10 -10.97 18.56
N ALA A 799 33.20 -10.94 17.80
CA ALA A 799 34.16 -9.84 17.89
C ALA A 799 33.52 -8.49 17.54
N ILE A 800 32.77 -8.47 16.45
CA ILE A 800 32.09 -7.29 15.91
C ILE A 800 30.58 -7.51 15.96
N ALA A 801 30.10 -8.56 15.28
CA ALA A 801 28.72 -9.02 15.26
C ALA A 801 28.61 -10.45 14.72
N GLU A 802 27.49 -11.11 14.95
CA GLU A 802 27.08 -12.28 14.17
C GLU A 802 26.56 -11.82 12.81
N ASN A 803 27.34 -12.05 11.74
CA ASN A 803 26.91 -11.74 10.39
C ASN A 803 25.97 -12.82 9.86
N LEU A 804 24.72 -12.45 9.60
CA LEU A 804 23.68 -13.32 9.05
C LEU A 804 23.28 -12.84 7.65
N GLU A 805 22.93 -13.80 6.78
CA GLU A 805 22.47 -13.55 5.40
C GLU A 805 23.42 -12.66 4.57
N GLU A 806 23.06 -11.40 4.35
CA GLU A 806 23.79 -10.38 3.59
C GLU A 806 24.70 -9.48 4.46
N GLY A 807 24.75 -9.74 5.77
CA GLY A 807 25.52 -8.99 6.74
C GLY A 807 27.04 -9.02 6.47
N ASP A 808 27.67 -7.85 6.41
CA ASP A 808 29.12 -7.73 6.26
C ASP A 808 29.73 -6.83 7.35
N SER A 809 30.91 -7.24 7.82
CA SER A 809 31.73 -6.48 8.78
C SER A 809 33.11 -6.26 8.18
N VAL A 810 33.33 -5.05 7.65
CA VAL A 810 34.54 -4.71 6.89
C VAL A 810 35.41 -3.76 7.70
N ASN A 811 36.73 -3.96 7.63
CA ASN A 811 37.73 -3.09 8.28
C ASN A 811 37.46 -2.80 9.75
N SER A 812 36.82 -3.73 10.46
CA SER A 812 36.43 -3.54 11.85
C SER A 812 37.27 -4.42 12.78
N TYR A 813 37.62 -3.91 13.95
CA TYR A 813 38.51 -4.57 14.90
C TYR A 813 37.91 -4.65 16.30
N SER A 814 38.14 -5.76 16.99
CA SER A 814 37.80 -5.93 18.41
C SER A 814 38.93 -6.58 19.19
N ASN A 815 39.06 -6.21 20.47
CA ASN A 815 40.00 -6.85 21.40
C ASN A 815 39.61 -8.29 21.75
N ASN A 816 38.37 -8.71 21.47
CA ASN A 816 37.88 -10.09 21.59
C ASN A 816 38.15 -10.76 22.95
N ASN A 817 38.26 -9.97 24.02
CA ASN A 817 38.62 -10.46 25.34
C ASN A 817 37.37 -10.81 26.14
N LYS A 818 37.23 -12.10 26.48
CA LYS A 818 36.41 -12.52 27.62
C LYS A 818 37.04 -11.93 28.89
N TRP A 819 36.22 -11.38 29.78
CA TRP A 819 36.68 -10.67 30.97
C TRP A 819 37.68 -11.50 31.79
N ASN A 820 38.92 -11.03 31.89
CA ASN A 820 40.01 -11.66 32.66
C ASN A 820 40.76 -10.67 33.58
N GLY A 821 40.23 -9.45 33.78
CA GLY A 821 40.92 -8.35 34.48
C GLY A 821 41.52 -7.31 33.52
N ALA A 822 42.65 -6.69 33.91
CA ALA A 822 43.25 -5.58 33.16
C ALA A 822 43.78 -6.00 31.76
N LEU A 823 43.54 -5.14 30.77
CA LEU A 823 44.02 -5.32 29.39
C LEU A 823 45.54 -5.17 29.30
N ASN A 824 46.21 -6.09 28.58
CA ASN A 824 47.66 -6.04 28.42
C ASN A 824 48.11 -4.95 27.41
N LEU A 825 49.32 -4.42 27.60
CA LEU A 825 49.90 -3.32 26.79
C LEU A 825 50.07 -3.67 25.30
N ASP A 826 50.22 -4.94 24.94
CA ASP A 826 50.37 -5.40 23.54
C ASP A 826 49.04 -5.30 22.78
N THR A 827 47.92 -5.68 23.40
CA THR A 827 46.57 -5.51 22.84
C THR A 827 46.28 -4.04 22.62
N ILE A 828 46.61 -3.19 23.60
CA ILE A 828 46.44 -1.73 23.52
C ILE A 828 47.24 -1.14 22.35
N ALA A 829 48.49 -1.57 22.17
CA ALA A 829 49.34 -1.11 21.07
C ALA A 829 48.78 -1.49 19.69
N LYS A 830 48.27 -2.72 19.53
CA LYS A 830 47.64 -3.19 18.27
C LYS A 830 46.37 -2.40 17.93
N ILE A 831 45.58 -2.06 18.94
CA ILE A 831 44.37 -1.25 18.77
C ILE A 831 44.73 0.17 18.40
N ASN A 832 45.64 0.82 19.14
CA ASN A 832 46.08 2.17 18.82
C ASN A 832 46.68 2.24 17.41
N SER A 833 47.39 1.19 16.96
CA SER A 833 47.86 1.08 15.58
C SER A 833 46.73 0.90 14.54
N HIS A 834 45.60 0.29 14.92
CA HIS A 834 44.42 0.22 14.06
C HIS A 834 43.66 1.55 14.04
N VAL A 835 43.47 2.18 15.20
CA VAL A 835 42.91 3.53 15.38
C VAL A 835 43.71 4.57 14.59
N GLU A 836 45.03 4.54 14.66
CA GLU A 836 45.91 5.45 13.89
C GLU A 836 45.78 5.24 12.38
N ARG A 837 45.68 3.98 11.92
CA ARG A 837 45.44 3.68 10.50
C ARG A 837 44.06 4.15 10.05
N SER A 838 43.01 3.88 10.82
CA SER A 838 41.65 4.35 10.54
C SER A 838 41.59 5.88 10.55
N ASN A 839 42.21 6.54 11.53
CA ASN A 839 42.32 8.00 11.60
C ASN A 839 43.09 8.60 10.42
N SER A 840 44.08 7.89 9.88
CA SER A 840 44.83 8.35 8.69
C SER A 840 43.98 8.30 7.41
N SER A 841 42.95 7.45 7.36
CA SER A 841 41.96 7.38 6.28
C SER A 841 40.73 8.27 6.48
N LEU A 842 40.53 8.81 7.69
CA LEU A 842 39.38 9.64 8.06
C LEU A 842 39.72 11.14 8.02
N LEU A 843 38.73 12.01 7.74
CA LEU A 843 38.92 13.47 7.73
C LEU A 843 39.32 13.98 9.14
N LYS A 844 40.12 15.05 9.24
CA LYS A 844 40.69 15.61 10.51
C LYS A 844 39.74 15.84 11.69
N LYS A 845 38.42 15.83 11.49
CA LYS A 845 37.39 15.98 12.54
C LYS A 845 36.80 14.65 13.04
N LEU A 846 37.18 13.52 12.43
CA LEU A 846 36.66 12.17 12.68
C LEU A 846 37.70 11.29 13.38
N VAL A 847 38.38 11.86 14.38
CA VAL A 847 39.50 11.19 15.05
C VAL A 847 38.94 10.22 16.11
N LEU A 848 39.00 8.92 15.81
CA LEU A 848 38.87 7.85 16.79
C LEU A 848 39.92 8.06 17.89
N CYS A 849 39.53 7.93 19.16
CA CYS A 849 40.43 8.24 20.28
C CYS A 849 41.49 7.14 20.48
N ASN A 850 42.77 7.52 20.59
CA ASN A 850 43.83 6.62 21.06
C ASN A 850 43.59 6.27 22.53
N TRP A 851 43.89 5.03 22.89
CA TRP A 851 43.71 4.49 24.23
C TRP A 851 44.90 4.81 25.14
N ASN A 852 44.60 5.11 26.40
CA ASN A 852 45.58 5.28 27.48
C ASN A 852 45.19 4.32 28.62
N SER A 853 46.17 3.74 29.31
CA SER A 853 45.97 2.79 30.41
C SER A 853 45.47 3.45 31.70
N SER A 854 44.78 4.60 31.62
CA SER A 854 44.30 5.29 32.82
C SER A 854 43.06 4.58 33.38
N ALA A 855 43.03 4.42 34.71
CA ALA A 855 41.97 3.74 35.44
C ALA A 855 40.61 4.48 35.39
N ASP A 856 40.56 5.67 34.76
CA ASP A 856 39.42 6.59 34.79
C ASP A 856 38.18 6.07 34.04
N TYR A 857 38.32 5.04 33.21
CA TYR A 857 37.25 4.47 32.38
C TYR A 857 36.87 3.03 32.79
N PHE A 858 37.29 2.60 33.99
CA PHE A 858 36.90 1.32 34.58
C PHE A 858 36.22 1.57 35.93
N MET A 859 34.90 1.77 35.93
CA MET A 859 34.15 1.67 37.18
C MET A 859 33.67 0.23 37.36
N VAL A 860 34.14 -0.42 38.43
CA VAL A 860 33.50 -1.62 38.98
C VAL A 860 32.24 -1.11 39.68
N VAL A 861 31.07 -1.39 39.12
CA VAL A 861 29.81 -1.23 39.86
C VAL A 861 29.71 -2.49 40.73
N ASP A 862 30.01 -2.34 42.02
CA ASP A 862 29.80 -3.40 42.99
C ASP A 862 28.29 -3.70 43.04
N ALA A 863 27.90 -4.96 42.91
CA ALA A 863 26.50 -5.39 42.81
C ALA A 863 25.74 -5.32 44.15
N GLY A 864 26.05 -4.34 44.99
CA GLY A 864 25.49 -4.16 46.31
C GLY A 864 25.57 -2.73 46.81
N GLU A 865 24.72 -1.85 46.24
CA GLU A 865 24.00 -0.78 46.95
C GLU A 865 22.83 -0.25 46.10
#